data_AF-A0A2E0UG37-F1
#
_entry.id   AF-A0A2E0UG37-F1
#
_cell.length_a   1.000
_cell.length_b   1.000
_cell.length_c   1.000
_cell.angle_alpha   90.00
_cell.angle_beta   90.00
_cell.angle_gamma   90.00
#
_symmetry.space_group_name_H-M   'P 1'
#
loop_
_entity.id
_entity.type
_entity.pdbx_description
1 polymer ?
#
loop_
_entity_poly.entity_id
_entity_poly.type
_entity_poly.pdbx_seq_one_letter_code
_entity_poly.pdbx_strand_id
1 'polypeptide(L)'
;MKTSELVHIAKLSELALDETCIAIADENLPQKIRDAFPLAITVEAGERLKSLASIERLAEQILARRATKPLTLVAVGGGSVGDAVGFLASTLWRGVGLWHIPTTLLAMVDSAHGGKTGVNLANAKNQLGTFYPADKVFIVAELLETLPYRQRREGMAEVFKVALLNPDLDIDAFGVMERMVYAPFADVQHEMMVVIQVAILTKLKIVKEDPFEESGTRTLLNLGHTIGHAIERVYGINHGEAVAWGLASMLHVSEKHGLPSALKEALLARLHPLLVPLRPGIDAEMLFDTLRKDKKRRGGKLRSVLLRSIGNAYVTDTVSEDEWLDAFAESVKWFSDTRVRVQCKTPRAASITVESSKSELNRALIIAALRKGITRIEGKSSALDVQEMVTALDALGAPLIPTTAGWETIGVDASNSDTRSVHCGEGGTTLRFLIAYAASQPGKTRLNAVPALLRRPHGPLIEALRNAGARIEQTEDGFTVQGWENFPLSFTVDGSDSSQYVSALSLLAAGAPHPFTIRIEGSAVSKPYLEMTLALLERAGVEVLHEGAVIALNPTPKLERECELTIAPDASSLAVWRVTAYLGHPGNAAMPKDTLQPDSRIDEYLGILKNETAPAIDLRNAPDLLPVLSIAALRTGKTVRFTGIGHLRHKESNRIEGLQQSLQAVGIRAEAEEHAFVIPAQSPGKLRGAFDTRSDHRLVMAGALLALLFGQIELTAPWSVQKSYPSFWDDARRAGWTLEV
;
A
#
# COMPACT_ATOMS: atom_id res chain seq x y z
N MET A 1 23.13 -7.82 -34.60
CA MET A 1 22.91 -8.47 -33.29
C MET A 1 21.97 -9.65 -33.51
N LYS A 2 22.21 -10.80 -32.88
CA LYS A 2 21.27 -11.93 -32.94
C LYS A 2 19.96 -11.47 -32.27
N THR A 3 18.85 -11.54 -32.98
CA THR A 3 17.52 -11.26 -32.41
C THR A 3 17.03 -12.51 -31.70
N SER A 4 16.54 -12.35 -30.47
CA SER A 4 15.94 -13.44 -29.71
C SER A 4 14.74 -14.00 -30.46
N GLU A 5 14.60 -15.32 -30.51
CA GLU A 5 13.39 -15.97 -30.99
C GLU A 5 12.27 -15.76 -29.96
N LEU A 6 11.16 -15.14 -30.37
CA LEU A 6 10.00 -14.94 -29.52
C LEU A 6 9.05 -16.12 -29.69
N VAL A 7 8.80 -16.85 -28.60
CA VAL A 7 7.95 -18.05 -28.61
C VAL A 7 6.75 -17.81 -27.71
N HIS A 8 5.54 -17.95 -28.27
CA HIS A 8 4.29 -17.85 -27.51
C HIS A 8 3.74 -19.24 -27.26
N ILE A 9 3.47 -19.55 -26.00
CA ILE A 9 2.85 -20.80 -25.58
C ILE A 9 1.74 -20.53 -24.57
N ALA A 10 0.72 -21.37 -24.56
CA ALA A 10 -0.39 -21.18 -23.64
C ALA A 10 -0.01 -21.68 -22.24
N LYS A 11 0.64 -22.84 -22.15
CA LYS A 11 0.93 -23.55 -20.89
C LYS A 11 2.40 -23.86 -20.72
N LEU A 12 2.86 -23.93 -19.47
CA LEU A 12 4.23 -24.35 -19.15
C LEU A 12 4.53 -25.78 -19.62
N SER A 13 3.52 -26.65 -19.71
CA SER A 13 3.66 -28.03 -20.20
C SER A 13 4.10 -28.13 -21.66
N GLU A 14 3.98 -27.04 -22.43
CA GLU A 14 4.45 -26.97 -23.82
C GLU A 14 5.96 -26.66 -23.91
N LEU A 15 6.62 -26.34 -22.79
CA LEU A 15 8.06 -26.15 -22.73
C LEU A 15 8.78 -27.49 -22.84
N ALA A 16 9.67 -27.60 -23.82
CA ALA A 16 10.62 -28.69 -23.92
C ALA A 16 12.00 -28.21 -23.44
N LEU A 17 12.35 -28.56 -22.20
CA LEU A 17 13.71 -28.41 -21.68
C LEU A 17 14.44 -29.76 -21.84
N ASP A 18 15.52 -29.77 -22.62
CA ASP A 18 16.37 -30.96 -22.73
C ASP A 18 17.41 -31.02 -21.59
N GLU A 19 18.21 -32.08 -21.57
CA GLU A 19 19.26 -32.31 -20.56
C GLU A 19 20.37 -31.25 -20.55
N THR A 20 20.45 -30.41 -21.58
CA THR A 20 21.41 -29.30 -21.67
C THR A 20 20.92 -28.02 -21.02
N CYS A 21 19.66 -28.00 -20.54
CA CYS A 21 19.03 -26.85 -19.92
C CYS A 21 19.13 -26.90 -18.39
N ILE A 22 19.56 -25.80 -17.76
CA ILE A 22 19.48 -25.61 -16.31
C ILE A 22 18.58 -24.42 -16.01
N ALA A 23 17.44 -24.70 -15.40
CA ALA A 23 16.50 -23.68 -14.94
C ALA A 23 16.96 -23.04 -13.62
N ILE A 24 16.86 -21.71 -13.56
CA ILE A 24 17.07 -20.90 -12.35
C ILE A 24 15.76 -20.14 -12.13
N ALA A 25 15.08 -20.44 -11.02
CA ALA A 25 13.71 -20.01 -10.77
C ALA A 25 13.59 -19.19 -9.49
N ASP A 26 12.74 -18.16 -9.52
CA ASP A 26 12.36 -17.43 -8.31
C ASP A 26 11.63 -18.36 -7.33
N GLU A 27 12.12 -18.42 -6.09
CA GLU A 27 11.55 -19.27 -5.04
C GLU A 27 10.14 -18.86 -4.63
N ASN A 28 9.76 -17.60 -4.88
CA ASN A 28 8.45 -17.03 -4.57
C ASN A 28 7.39 -17.32 -5.63
N LEU A 29 7.73 -18.03 -6.70
CA LEU A 29 6.75 -18.45 -7.69
C LEU A 29 5.70 -19.37 -7.04
N PRO A 30 4.42 -19.27 -7.46
CA PRO A 30 3.37 -20.19 -7.03
C PRO A 30 3.81 -21.65 -7.16
N GLN A 31 3.42 -22.50 -6.21
CA GLN A 31 3.80 -23.92 -6.18
C GLN A 31 3.56 -24.61 -7.53
N LYS A 32 2.39 -24.38 -8.14
CA LYS A 32 2.01 -24.88 -9.46
C LYS A 32 3.07 -24.59 -10.55
N ILE A 33 3.70 -23.41 -10.50
CA ILE A 33 4.74 -23.01 -11.44
C ILE A 33 6.08 -23.67 -11.08
N ARG A 34 6.43 -23.74 -9.78
CA ARG A 34 7.67 -24.40 -9.34
C ARG A 34 7.68 -25.88 -9.67
N ASP A 35 6.53 -26.54 -9.61
CA ASP A 35 6.36 -27.96 -9.97
C ASP A 35 6.68 -28.24 -11.45
N ALA A 36 6.58 -27.23 -12.33
CA ALA A 36 7.00 -27.34 -13.73
C ALA A 36 8.53 -27.36 -13.90
N PHE A 37 9.30 -26.97 -12.87
CA PHE A 37 10.75 -26.94 -12.88
C PHE A 37 11.34 -27.66 -11.65
N PRO A 38 11.11 -28.98 -11.48
CA PRO A 38 11.46 -29.71 -10.26
C PRO A 38 12.98 -29.79 -10.00
N LEU A 39 13.79 -29.58 -11.04
CA LEU A 39 15.26 -29.56 -10.96
C LEU A 39 15.84 -28.14 -10.95
N ALA A 40 15.02 -27.09 -10.84
CA ALA A 40 15.52 -25.72 -10.85
C ALA A 40 16.47 -25.43 -9.68
N ILE A 41 17.44 -24.55 -9.92
CA ILE A 41 18.11 -23.83 -8.83
C ILE A 41 17.17 -22.71 -8.40
N THR A 42 16.75 -22.72 -7.13
CA THR A 42 15.87 -21.68 -6.60
C THR A 42 16.67 -20.49 -6.08
N VAL A 43 16.17 -19.28 -6.34
CA VAL A 43 16.77 -18.02 -5.88
C VAL A 43 15.72 -17.11 -5.29
N GLU A 44 16.10 -16.35 -4.26
CA GLU A 44 15.32 -15.20 -3.81
C GLU A 44 15.44 -14.08 -4.86
N ALA A 45 14.37 -13.81 -5.61
CA ALA A 45 14.38 -12.72 -6.58
C ALA A 45 14.44 -11.33 -5.91
N GLY A 46 14.93 -10.35 -6.65
CA GLY A 46 15.03 -8.95 -6.21
C GLY A 46 16.42 -8.37 -6.41
N GLU A 47 16.64 -7.15 -5.94
CA GLU A 47 17.91 -6.44 -6.15
C GLU A 47 19.11 -7.10 -5.44
N ARG A 48 18.88 -7.86 -4.36
CA ARG A 48 19.93 -8.65 -3.67
C ARG A 48 20.55 -9.74 -4.54
N LEU A 49 19.75 -10.33 -5.44
CA LEU A 49 20.21 -11.32 -6.40
C LEU A 49 21.24 -10.73 -7.38
N LYS A 50 21.12 -9.43 -7.66
CA LYS A 50 21.96 -8.69 -8.60
C LYS A 50 23.27 -8.26 -7.93
N SER A 51 24.02 -9.21 -7.40
CA SER A 51 25.35 -8.99 -6.80
C SER A 51 26.36 -10.04 -7.27
N LEU A 52 27.64 -9.67 -7.35
CA LEU A 52 28.69 -10.60 -7.77
C LEU A 52 28.75 -11.86 -6.89
N ALA A 53 28.53 -11.72 -5.58
CA ALA A 53 28.49 -12.85 -4.65
C ALA A 53 27.36 -13.83 -4.99
N SER A 54 26.18 -13.33 -5.37
CA SER A 54 25.08 -14.18 -5.84
C SER A 54 25.42 -14.89 -7.15
N ILE A 55 26.08 -14.20 -8.10
CA ILE A 55 26.50 -14.77 -9.38
C ILE A 55 27.56 -15.87 -9.18
N GLU A 56 28.53 -15.65 -8.31
CA GLU A 56 29.56 -16.63 -7.95
C GLU A 56 28.94 -17.90 -7.37
N ARG A 57 28.07 -17.75 -6.36
CA ARG A 57 27.35 -18.88 -5.75
C ARG A 57 26.51 -19.65 -6.76
N LEU A 58 25.85 -18.96 -7.69
CA LEU A 58 25.09 -19.61 -8.76
C LEU A 58 26.00 -20.39 -9.72
N ALA A 59 27.14 -19.81 -10.10
CA ALA A 59 28.12 -20.48 -10.95
C ALA A 59 28.63 -21.78 -10.29
N GLU A 60 28.96 -21.74 -9.00
CA GLU A 60 29.38 -22.91 -8.23
C GLU A 60 28.32 -24.02 -8.25
N GLN A 61 27.05 -23.68 -8.02
CA GLN A 61 25.95 -24.66 -8.05
C GLN A 61 25.75 -25.28 -9.43
N ILE A 62 25.89 -24.49 -10.50
CA ILE A 62 25.82 -25.00 -11.88
C ILE A 62 26.97 -25.96 -12.18
N LEU A 63 28.20 -25.61 -11.79
CA LEU A 63 29.37 -26.45 -12.00
C LEU A 63 29.31 -27.75 -11.20
N ALA A 64 28.72 -27.73 -10.00
CA ALA A 64 28.51 -28.92 -9.19
C ALA A 64 27.59 -29.96 -9.84
N ARG A 65 26.71 -29.55 -10.77
CA ARG A 65 25.79 -30.44 -11.51
C ARG A 65 26.47 -31.24 -12.64
N ARG A 66 27.79 -31.16 -12.80
CA ARG A 66 28.56 -31.82 -13.87
C ARG A 66 28.04 -31.51 -15.28
N ALA A 67 27.54 -30.29 -15.50
CA ALA A 67 27.08 -29.86 -16.81
C ALA A 67 28.21 -29.92 -17.86
N THR A 68 27.89 -30.33 -19.07
CA THR A 68 28.80 -30.33 -20.23
C THR A 68 28.35 -29.32 -21.29
N LYS A 69 29.22 -28.97 -22.25
CA LYS A 69 28.80 -28.15 -23.40
C LYS A 69 28.09 -29.04 -24.44
N PRO A 70 27.04 -28.55 -25.12
CA PRO A 70 26.40 -27.25 -24.94
C PRO A 70 25.59 -27.16 -23.63
N LEU A 71 25.54 -25.96 -23.03
CA LEU A 71 24.75 -25.65 -21.83
C LEU A 71 23.87 -24.43 -22.13
N THR A 72 22.63 -24.45 -21.65
CA THR A 72 21.68 -23.34 -21.70
C THR A 72 21.17 -23.03 -20.30
N LEU A 73 21.28 -21.78 -19.88
CA LEU A 73 20.64 -21.29 -18.66
C LEU A 73 19.24 -20.77 -18.98
N VAL A 74 18.25 -21.20 -18.20
CA VAL A 74 16.85 -20.80 -18.36
C VAL A 74 16.44 -19.94 -17.17
N ALA A 75 16.27 -18.63 -17.40
CA ALA A 75 15.87 -17.68 -16.38
C ALA A 75 14.34 -17.67 -16.22
N VAL A 76 13.83 -18.20 -15.11
CA VAL A 76 12.39 -18.28 -14.80
C VAL A 76 12.05 -17.28 -13.69
N GLY A 77 11.63 -16.08 -14.06
CA GLY A 77 11.40 -15.03 -13.07
C GLY A 77 11.10 -13.66 -13.69
N GLY A 78 11.04 -12.63 -12.84
CA GLY A 78 10.96 -11.23 -13.26
C GLY A 78 12.30 -10.68 -13.77
N GLY A 79 12.38 -9.36 -13.93
CA GLY A 79 13.57 -8.70 -14.48
C GLY A 79 14.85 -8.90 -13.68
N SER A 80 14.77 -9.03 -12.35
CA SER A 80 15.97 -9.24 -11.52
C SER A 80 16.62 -10.61 -11.76
N VAL A 81 15.81 -11.66 -11.91
CA VAL A 81 16.28 -13.00 -12.30
C VAL A 81 16.82 -12.96 -13.73
N GLY A 82 16.12 -12.30 -14.64
CA GLY A 82 16.56 -12.12 -16.03
C GLY A 82 17.94 -11.47 -16.14
N ASP A 83 18.14 -10.33 -15.48
CA ASP A 83 19.40 -9.58 -15.48
C ASP A 83 20.57 -10.40 -14.90
N ALA A 84 20.35 -11.02 -13.74
CA ALA A 84 21.39 -11.76 -13.02
C ALA A 84 21.78 -13.05 -13.76
N VAL A 85 20.79 -13.85 -14.18
CA VAL A 85 21.05 -15.08 -14.94
C VAL A 85 21.61 -14.76 -16.31
N GLY A 86 21.17 -13.68 -16.95
CA GLY A 86 21.73 -13.23 -18.22
C GLY A 86 23.20 -12.81 -18.12
N PHE A 87 23.58 -12.13 -17.03
CA PHE A 87 24.97 -11.77 -16.77
C PHE A 87 25.84 -13.00 -16.44
N LEU A 88 25.29 -13.96 -15.71
CA LEU A 88 25.96 -15.24 -15.50
C LEU A 88 26.14 -16.00 -16.82
N ALA A 89 25.12 -16.05 -17.68
CA ALA A 89 25.19 -16.72 -18.97
C ALA A 89 26.25 -16.10 -19.91
N SER A 90 26.42 -14.78 -19.86
CA SER A 90 27.40 -14.08 -20.69
C SER A 90 28.85 -14.31 -20.26
N THR A 91 29.08 -14.60 -18.98
CA THR A 91 30.42 -14.74 -18.39
C THR A 91 30.82 -16.20 -18.18
N LEU A 92 29.87 -17.08 -17.83
CA LEU A 92 30.11 -18.50 -17.61
C LEU A 92 30.64 -19.16 -18.88
N TRP A 93 31.81 -19.80 -18.77
CA TRP A 93 32.52 -20.41 -19.90
C TRP A 93 32.69 -19.51 -21.13
N ARG A 94 32.74 -18.19 -20.91
CA ARG A 94 32.82 -17.14 -21.95
C ARG A 94 31.57 -17.07 -22.85
N GLY A 95 30.42 -17.46 -22.31
CA GLY A 95 29.14 -17.48 -23.01
C GLY A 95 28.54 -18.88 -23.08
N VAL A 96 27.31 -19.03 -22.60
CA VAL A 96 26.46 -20.21 -22.71
C VAL A 96 25.06 -19.80 -23.18
N GLY A 97 24.26 -20.74 -23.69
CA GLY A 97 22.91 -20.43 -24.15
C GLY A 97 22.06 -19.77 -23.06
N LEU A 98 21.16 -18.87 -23.45
CA LEU A 98 20.30 -18.15 -22.52
C LEU A 98 18.86 -18.13 -23.02
N TRP A 99 17.93 -18.67 -22.23
CA TRP A 99 16.49 -18.56 -22.47
C TRP A 99 15.84 -17.76 -21.34
N HIS A 100 14.88 -16.89 -21.69
CA HIS A 100 14.02 -16.21 -20.70
C HIS A 100 12.61 -16.80 -20.69
N ILE A 101 12.11 -17.07 -19.49
CA ILE A 101 10.70 -17.34 -19.20
C ILE A 101 10.24 -16.24 -18.22
N PRO A 102 9.92 -15.03 -18.72
CA PRO A 102 9.49 -13.92 -17.88
C PRO A 102 8.18 -14.25 -17.15
N THR A 103 8.17 -14.15 -15.83
CA THR A 103 7.00 -14.48 -14.98
C THR A 103 6.19 -13.25 -14.57
N THR A 104 6.67 -12.04 -14.85
CA THR A 104 5.95 -10.79 -14.59
C THR A 104 5.61 -10.09 -15.90
N LEU A 105 4.49 -9.36 -15.93
CA LEU A 105 4.10 -8.59 -17.12
C LEU A 105 5.18 -7.57 -17.53
N LEU A 106 5.80 -6.90 -16.55
CA LEU A 106 6.93 -5.99 -16.80
C LEU A 106 8.07 -6.70 -17.51
N ALA A 107 8.46 -7.90 -17.06
CA ALA A 107 9.54 -8.64 -17.71
C ALA A 107 9.15 -9.12 -19.11
N MET A 108 7.88 -9.51 -19.32
CA MET A 108 7.36 -9.93 -20.62
C MET A 108 7.45 -8.83 -21.68
N VAL A 109 7.22 -7.57 -21.31
CA VAL A 109 7.16 -6.45 -22.28
C VAL A 109 8.42 -5.59 -22.31
N ASP A 110 9.23 -5.64 -21.25
CA ASP A 110 10.41 -4.82 -21.10
C ASP A 110 11.68 -5.64 -20.84
N SER A 111 12.00 -6.02 -19.60
CA SER A 111 13.37 -6.43 -19.25
C SER A 111 13.88 -7.71 -19.92
N ALA A 112 13.03 -8.63 -20.37
CA ALA A 112 13.47 -9.81 -21.12
C ALA A 112 14.01 -9.47 -22.54
N HIS A 113 13.81 -8.24 -23.00
CA HIS A 113 14.12 -7.82 -24.37
C HIS A 113 15.25 -6.78 -24.43
N GLY A 114 16.14 -6.96 -25.41
CA GLY A 114 17.20 -5.99 -25.74
C GLY A 114 18.56 -6.28 -25.10
N GLY A 115 18.71 -7.45 -24.46
CA GLY A 115 19.99 -8.05 -24.08
C GLY A 115 20.77 -7.31 -23.00
N LYS A 116 20.17 -6.34 -22.30
CA LYS A 116 20.84 -5.69 -21.17
C LYS A 116 20.83 -6.63 -19.98
N THR A 117 22.01 -7.03 -19.54
CA THR A 117 22.18 -7.92 -18.38
C THR A 117 23.18 -7.27 -17.43
N GLY A 118 23.01 -7.45 -16.12
CA GLY A 118 23.96 -6.86 -15.18
C GLY A 118 23.61 -7.03 -13.71
N VAL A 119 24.59 -6.65 -12.90
CA VAL A 119 24.55 -6.66 -11.44
C VAL A 119 24.94 -5.30 -10.87
N ASN A 120 24.57 -5.10 -9.61
CA ASN A 120 24.81 -3.89 -8.86
C ASN A 120 26.24 -3.89 -8.29
N LEU A 121 26.82 -2.70 -8.15
CA LEU A 121 28.10 -2.50 -7.47
C LEU A 121 27.88 -1.53 -6.31
N ALA A 122 27.96 -2.04 -5.07
CA ALA A 122 27.54 -1.32 -3.87
C ALA A 122 26.13 -0.70 -4.06
N ASN A 123 25.97 0.60 -3.85
CA ASN A 123 24.69 1.30 -4.02
C ASN A 123 24.35 1.68 -5.47
N ALA A 124 25.22 1.34 -6.43
CA ALA A 124 25.03 1.71 -7.83
C ALA A 124 24.40 0.55 -8.62
N LYS A 125 23.14 0.74 -9.06
CA LYS A 125 22.38 -0.26 -9.84
C LYS A 125 23.01 -0.52 -11.21
N ASN A 126 23.05 -1.78 -11.67
CA ASN A 126 23.42 -2.20 -13.04
C ASN A 126 24.77 -1.64 -13.58
N GLN A 127 25.79 -1.50 -12.73
CA GLN A 127 27.07 -0.92 -13.17
C GLN A 127 28.02 -1.94 -13.79
N LEU A 128 27.85 -3.22 -13.50
CA LEU A 128 28.61 -4.31 -14.11
C LEU A 128 27.66 -5.12 -14.97
N GLY A 129 27.92 -5.23 -16.27
CA GLY A 129 26.95 -5.82 -17.18
C GLY A 129 27.49 -6.08 -18.57
N THR A 130 26.67 -6.75 -19.38
CA THR A 130 26.96 -7.09 -20.78
C THR A 130 25.72 -6.94 -21.65
N PHE A 131 25.92 -6.67 -22.94
CA PHE A 131 24.88 -6.81 -23.95
C PHE A 131 24.85 -8.27 -24.45
N TYR A 132 24.01 -9.10 -23.82
CA TYR A 132 23.88 -10.53 -24.09
C TYR A 132 22.42 -10.89 -24.36
N PRO A 133 21.99 -10.93 -25.63
CA PRO A 133 20.61 -11.28 -25.98
C PRO A 133 20.36 -12.77 -25.73
N ALA A 134 19.17 -13.10 -25.21
CA ALA A 134 18.73 -14.48 -25.09
C ALA A 134 18.55 -15.12 -26.49
N ASP A 135 18.77 -16.43 -26.59
CA ASP A 135 18.45 -17.21 -27.77
C ASP A 135 16.94 -17.29 -27.97
N LYS A 136 16.19 -17.50 -26.88
CA LYS A 136 14.73 -17.59 -26.86
C LYS A 136 14.10 -16.80 -25.71
N VAL A 137 12.95 -16.19 -25.97
CA VAL A 137 12.08 -15.60 -24.94
C VAL A 137 10.70 -16.24 -25.05
N PHE A 138 10.28 -16.96 -24.01
CA PHE A 138 9.00 -17.65 -23.95
C PHE A 138 7.96 -16.79 -23.23
N ILE A 139 6.97 -16.31 -23.97
CA ILE A 139 5.81 -15.63 -23.38
C ILE A 139 4.73 -16.68 -23.10
N VAL A 140 4.56 -17.02 -21.81
CA VAL A 140 3.65 -18.07 -21.36
C VAL A 140 2.40 -17.46 -20.74
N ALA A 141 1.24 -17.67 -21.37
CA ALA A 141 -0.03 -17.05 -20.92
C ALA A 141 -0.43 -17.51 -19.51
N GLU A 142 -0.26 -18.79 -19.19
CA GLU A 142 -0.58 -19.38 -17.87
C GLU A 142 0.09 -18.64 -16.69
N LEU A 143 1.26 -18.03 -16.89
CA LEU A 143 1.94 -17.29 -15.81
C LEU A 143 1.16 -16.04 -15.36
N LEU A 144 0.35 -15.45 -16.25
CA LEU A 144 -0.47 -14.27 -15.96
C LEU A 144 -1.76 -14.60 -15.18
N GLU A 145 -2.18 -15.87 -15.17
CA GLU A 145 -3.33 -16.36 -14.39
C GLU A 145 -3.09 -16.17 -12.88
N THR A 146 -1.87 -16.49 -12.45
CA THR A 146 -1.47 -16.42 -11.04
C THR A 146 -0.76 -15.13 -10.67
N LEU A 147 -0.50 -14.24 -11.64
CA LEU A 147 0.21 -12.99 -11.41
C LEU A 147 -0.60 -12.06 -10.50
N PRO A 148 -0.04 -11.59 -9.38
CA PRO A 148 -0.72 -10.63 -8.53
C PRO A 148 -1.15 -9.38 -9.30
N TYR A 149 -2.36 -8.89 -9.03
CA TYR A 149 -2.93 -7.70 -9.67
C TYR A 149 -2.01 -6.48 -9.61
N ARG A 150 -1.29 -6.30 -8.50
CA ARG A 150 -0.28 -5.23 -8.34
C ARG A 150 0.84 -5.36 -9.38
N GLN A 151 1.41 -6.56 -9.58
CA GLN A 151 2.45 -6.78 -10.59
C GLN A 151 1.91 -6.65 -12.02
N ARG A 152 0.63 -6.96 -12.25
CA ARG A 152 -0.04 -6.69 -13.52
C ARG A 152 -0.20 -5.19 -13.77
N ARG A 153 -0.59 -4.40 -12.75
CA ARG A 153 -0.64 -2.93 -12.84
C ARG A 153 0.72 -2.34 -13.16
N GLU A 154 1.78 -2.80 -12.50
CA GLU A 154 3.16 -2.35 -12.75
C GLU A 154 3.60 -2.61 -14.19
N GLY A 155 3.38 -3.82 -14.72
CA GLY A 155 3.69 -4.12 -16.11
C GLY A 155 2.83 -3.34 -17.10
N MET A 156 1.58 -3.03 -16.74
CA MET A 156 0.69 -2.23 -17.59
C MET A 156 1.18 -0.78 -17.74
N ALA A 157 1.92 -0.23 -16.77
CA ALA A 157 2.55 1.08 -16.92
C ALA A 157 3.62 1.10 -18.04
N GLU A 158 4.40 0.03 -18.15
CA GLU A 158 5.39 -0.13 -19.22
C GLU A 158 4.72 -0.41 -20.58
N VAL A 159 3.64 -1.19 -20.57
CA VAL A 159 2.79 -1.35 -21.76
C VAL A 159 2.26 0.01 -22.23
N PHE A 160 1.69 0.81 -21.33
CA PHE A 160 1.18 2.15 -21.65
C PHE A 160 2.27 3.03 -22.23
N LYS A 161 3.44 3.08 -21.59
CA LYS A 161 4.62 3.79 -22.09
C LYS A 161 4.95 3.40 -23.52
N VAL A 162 5.08 2.09 -23.80
CA VAL A 162 5.47 1.61 -25.12
C VAL A 162 4.38 1.88 -26.16
N ALA A 163 3.11 1.76 -25.78
CA ALA A 163 2.00 2.10 -26.66
C ALA A 163 1.97 3.59 -27.04
N LEU A 164 2.36 4.51 -26.14
CA LEU A 164 2.55 5.93 -26.51
C LEU A 164 3.64 6.16 -27.56
N LEU A 165 4.60 5.24 -27.70
CA LEU A 165 5.67 5.29 -28.70
C LEU A 165 5.28 4.64 -30.03
N ASN A 166 4.10 4.01 -30.11
CA ASN A 166 3.66 3.32 -31.32
C ASN A 166 2.80 4.25 -32.20
N PRO A 167 3.22 4.58 -33.44
CA PRO A 167 2.45 5.42 -34.36
C PRO A 167 1.20 4.76 -34.92
N ASP A 168 1.05 3.45 -34.80
CA ASP A 168 -0.11 2.70 -35.29
C ASP A 168 -1.24 2.63 -34.26
N LEU A 169 -1.09 3.26 -33.09
CA LEU A 169 -2.07 3.29 -32.01
C LEU A 169 -2.68 4.69 -31.83
N ASP A 170 -3.91 4.70 -31.32
CA ASP A 170 -4.61 5.90 -30.90
C ASP A 170 -5.05 5.82 -29.43
N ILE A 171 -5.85 6.78 -28.99
CA ILE A 171 -6.32 6.85 -27.60
C ILE A 171 -7.25 5.68 -27.22
N ASP A 172 -7.93 5.06 -28.19
CA ASP A 172 -8.92 4.01 -27.94
C ASP A 172 -8.25 2.67 -27.59
N ALA A 173 -7.00 2.47 -28.04
CA ALA A 173 -6.17 1.33 -27.64
C ALA A 173 -6.03 1.21 -26.10
N PHE A 174 -6.22 2.31 -25.37
CA PHE A 174 -6.12 2.38 -23.92
C PHE A 174 -7.45 2.15 -23.17
N GLY A 175 -8.57 2.04 -23.89
CA GLY A 175 -9.92 1.98 -23.29
C GLY A 175 -10.18 0.74 -22.42
N VAL A 176 -9.40 -0.33 -22.61
CA VAL A 176 -9.56 -1.61 -21.90
C VAL A 176 -8.52 -1.85 -20.81
N MET A 177 -7.64 -0.89 -20.52
CA MET A 177 -6.53 -1.11 -19.57
C MET A 177 -6.97 -1.39 -18.14
N GLU A 178 -7.92 -0.63 -17.60
CA GLU A 178 -8.45 -0.89 -16.25
C GLU A 178 -9.00 -2.33 -16.16
N ARG A 179 -9.75 -2.76 -17.19
CA ARG A 179 -10.25 -4.12 -17.27
C ARG A 179 -9.12 -5.15 -17.34
N MET A 180 -8.12 -4.95 -18.19
CA MET A 180 -6.96 -5.84 -18.31
C MET A 180 -6.18 -5.97 -17.00
N VAL A 181 -6.07 -4.90 -16.22
CA VAL A 181 -5.45 -4.94 -14.90
C VAL A 181 -6.32 -5.74 -13.93
N TYR A 182 -7.58 -5.36 -13.72
CA TYR A 182 -8.34 -5.83 -12.55
C TYR A 182 -9.32 -7.00 -12.81
N ALA A 183 -9.52 -7.41 -14.06
CA ALA A 183 -10.36 -8.58 -14.36
C ALA A 183 -9.63 -9.92 -14.12
N PRO A 184 -10.37 -11.02 -13.87
CA PRO A 184 -9.82 -12.37 -14.00
C PRO A 184 -9.09 -12.52 -15.34
N PHE A 185 -7.89 -13.13 -15.32
CA PHE A 185 -7.07 -13.21 -16.53
C PHE A 185 -7.81 -13.92 -17.68
N ALA A 186 -8.58 -14.96 -17.38
CA ALA A 186 -9.38 -15.69 -18.36
C ALA A 186 -10.33 -14.78 -19.17
N ASP A 187 -10.84 -13.71 -18.56
CA ASP A 187 -11.75 -12.77 -19.21
C ASP A 187 -11.02 -11.82 -20.18
N VAL A 188 -9.72 -11.60 -19.97
CA VAL A 188 -8.90 -10.59 -20.69
C VAL A 188 -7.69 -11.21 -21.38
N GLN A 189 -7.60 -12.53 -21.45
CA GLN A 189 -6.41 -13.24 -21.92
C GLN A 189 -6.08 -12.83 -23.36
N HIS A 190 -7.08 -12.78 -24.23
CA HIS A 190 -6.86 -12.42 -25.63
C HIS A 190 -6.32 -10.99 -25.77
N GLU A 191 -6.99 -10.02 -25.16
CA GLU A 191 -6.61 -8.61 -25.20
C GLU A 191 -5.22 -8.39 -24.58
N MET A 192 -4.94 -9.04 -23.44
CA MET A 192 -3.65 -8.97 -22.76
C MET A 192 -2.52 -9.50 -23.66
N MET A 193 -2.72 -10.65 -24.30
CA MET A 193 -1.70 -11.24 -25.16
C MET A 193 -1.44 -10.40 -26.43
N VAL A 194 -2.48 -9.81 -27.01
CA VAL A 194 -2.36 -8.86 -28.13
C VAL A 194 -1.52 -7.65 -27.71
N VAL A 195 -1.82 -7.06 -26.56
CA VAL A 195 -1.14 -5.87 -26.06
C VAL A 195 0.32 -6.16 -25.69
N ILE A 196 0.62 -7.33 -25.11
CA ILE A 196 1.99 -7.80 -24.88
C ILE A 196 2.74 -7.88 -26.21
N GLN A 197 2.13 -8.50 -27.22
CA GLN A 197 2.77 -8.66 -28.53
C GLN A 197 3.09 -7.30 -29.17
N VAL A 198 2.13 -6.37 -29.15
CA VAL A 198 2.32 -5.01 -29.66
C VAL A 198 3.47 -4.32 -28.92
N ALA A 199 3.49 -4.38 -27.58
CA ALA A 199 4.54 -3.77 -26.79
C ALA A 199 5.93 -4.34 -27.12
N ILE A 200 6.06 -5.67 -27.21
CA ILE A 200 7.32 -6.33 -27.56
C ILE A 200 7.80 -5.89 -28.95
N LEU A 201 6.92 -5.92 -29.96
CA LEU A 201 7.28 -5.55 -31.34
C LEU A 201 7.69 -4.07 -31.46
N THR A 202 6.96 -3.16 -30.81
CA THR A 202 7.31 -1.73 -30.77
C THR A 202 8.68 -1.53 -30.11
N LYS A 203 8.94 -2.17 -28.97
CA LYS A 203 10.23 -2.08 -28.29
C LYS A 203 11.36 -2.62 -29.16
N LEU A 204 11.18 -3.80 -29.77
CA LEU A 204 12.20 -4.42 -30.62
C LEU A 204 12.50 -3.57 -31.87
N LYS A 205 11.51 -2.87 -32.43
CA LYS A 205 11.73 -1.92 -33.54
C LYS A 205 12.68 -0.80 -33.11
N ILE A 206 12.42 -0.16 -31.96
CA ILE A 206 13.27 0.91 -31.42
C ILE A 206 14.68 0.39 -31.07
N VAL A 207 14.77 -0.80 -30.45
CA VAL A 207 16.07 -1.41 -30.11
C VAL A 207 16.87 -1.77 -31.37
N LYS A 208 16.21 -2.22 -32.45
CA LYS A 208 16.87 -2.55 -33.71
C LYS A 208 17.47 -1.31 -34.40
N GLU A 209 16.84 -0.15 -34.25
CA GLU A 209 17.34 1.13 -34.77
C GLU A 209 18.56 1.65 -34.00
N ASP A 210 18.70 1.29 -32.72
CA ASP A 210 19.82 1.71 -31.87
C ASP A 210 20.24 0.64 -30.83
N PRO A 211 20.88 -0.47 -31.28
CA PRO A 211 21.15 -1.62 -30.41
C PRO A 211 22.13 -1.34 -29.26
N PHE A 212 23.06 -0.40 -29.48
CA PHE A 212 24.14 -0.05 -28.55
C PHE A 212 24.00 1.33 -27.91
N GLU A 213 22.89 2.04 -28.13
CA GLU A 213 22.61 3.38 -27.58
C GLU A 213 23.53 4.49 -28.11
N GLU A 214 24.00 4.35 -29.34
CA GLU A 214 24.93 5.28 -30.00
C GLU A 214 24.20 6.42 -30.71
N SER A 215 23.07 6.15 -31.36
CA SER A 215 22.30 7.16 -32.10
C SER A 215 21.40 7.98 -31.18
N GLY A 216 21.02 7.42 -30.03
CA GLY A 216 20.15 8.05 -29.06
C GLY A 216 18.66 7.75 -29.29
N THR A 217 18.27 7.06 -30.37
CA THR A 217 16.88 6.66 -30.62
C THR A 217 16.34 5.78 -29.49
N ARG A 218 17.17 4.89 -28.92
CA ARG A 218 16.76 4.03 -27.80
C ARG A 218 16.44 4.83 -26.53
N THR A 219 16.87 6.09 -26.43
CA THR A 219 16.49 7.00 -25.35
C THR A 219 14.98 7.17 -25.26
N LEU A 220 14.23 7.05 -26.37
CA LEU A 220 12.76 7.17 -26.37
C LEU A 220 12.09 6.16 -25.42
N LEU A 221 12.69 4.99 -25.18
CA LEU A 221 12.19 4.00 -24.21
C LEU A 221 12.24 4.49 -22.75
N ASN A 222 12.92 5.62 -22.48
CA ASN A 222 12.92 6.30 -21.19
C ASN A 222 11.74 7.28 -21.03
N LEU A 223 10.72 7.24 -21.89
CA LEU A 223 9.48 7.99 -21.68
C LEU A 223 8.92 7.69 -20.28
N GLY A 224 8.60 8.72 -19.51
CA GLY A 224 8.19 8.60 -18.10
C GLY A 224 9.30 8.27 -17.09
N HIS A 225 10.53 7.99 -17.53
CA HIS A 225 11.64 7.60 -16.64
C HIS A 225 12.55 8.77 -16.22
N THR A 226 12.30 10.00 -16.68
CA THR A 226 13.10 11.17 -16.29
C THR A 226 12.90 11.46 -14.80
N ILE A 227 11.68 11.84 -14.40
CA ILE A 227 11.33 12.01 -13.00
C ILE A 227 10.92 10.70 -12.31
N GLY A 228 10.45 9.70 -13.08
CA GLY A 228 10.02 8.40 -12.55
C GLY A 228 11.09 7.71 -11.70
N HIS A 229 12.36 7.68 -12.14
CA HIS A 229 13.43 7.10 -11.32
C HIS A 229 13.72 7.89 -10.02
N ALA A 230 13.51 9.20 -10.04
CA ALA A 230 13.66 10.01 -8.83
C ALA A 230 12.53 9.70 -7.84
N ILE A 231 11.29 9.59 -8.34
CA ILE A 231 10.11 9.20 -7.56
C ILE A 231 10.30 7.78 -6.97
N GLU A 232 10.77 6.81 -7.77
CA GLU A 232 11.04 5.43 -7.31
C GLU A 232 11.96 5.44 -6.08
N ARG A 233 13.08 6.16 -6.15
CA ARG A 233 14.07 6.22 -5.07
C ARG A 233 13.55 6.95 -3.83
N VAL A 234 12.88 8.08 -4.04
CA VAL A 234 12.46 8.98 -2.96
C VAL A 234 11.23 8.44 -2.23
N TYR A 235 10.22 7.96 -2.96
CA TYR A 235 9.00 7.41 -2.36
C TYR A 235 9.12 5.92 -1.99
N GLY A 236 10.13 5.22 -2.53
CA GLY A 236 10.31 3.78 -2.30
C GLY A 236 9.16 2.93 -2.86
N ILE A 237 8.50 3.41 -3.92
CA ILE A 237 7.44 2.69 -4.62
C ILE A 237 8.00 1.79 -5.72
N ASN A 238 7.20 0.86 -6.23
CA ASN A 238 7.67 -0.07 -7.25
C ASN A 238 7.92 0.65 -8.58
N HIS A 239 8.81 0.09 -9.41
CA HIS A 239 9.25 0.71 -10.68
C HIS A 239 8.08 1.12 -11.58
N GLY A 240 7.14 0.22 -11.85
CA GLY A 240 5.99 0.52 -12.72
C GLY A 240 5.07 1.62 -12.13
N GLU A 241 4.90 1.65 -10.81
CA GLU A 241 4.15 2.71 -10.11
C GLU A 241 4.84 4.07 -10.26
N ALA A 242 6.18 4.10 -10.18
CA ALA A 242 6.99 5.30 -10.40
C ALA A 242 7.01 5.76 -11.87
N VAL A 243 7.05 4.82 -12.82
CA VAL A 243 6.93 5.10 -14.25
C VAL A 243 5.55 5.69 -14.57
N ALA A 244 4.46 5.19 -13.97
CA ALA A 244 3.14 5.77 -14.13
C ALA A 244 3.09 7.23 -13.66
N TRP A 245 3.67 7.55 -12.49
CA TRP A 245 3.79 8.93 -12.04
C TRP A 245 4.67 9.78 -12.96
N GLY A 246 5.79 9.25 -13.41
CA GLY A 246 6.67 9.96 -14.34
C GLY A 246 6.03 10.18 -15.72
N LEU A 247 5.15 9.29 -16.18
CA LEU A 247 4.32 9.48 -17.37
C LEU A 247 3.30 10.60 -17.14
N ALA A 248 2.63 10.63 -15.99
CA ALA A 248 1.69 11.70 -15.66
C ALA A 248 2.40 13.06 -15.67
N SER A 249 3.52 13.21 -14.97
CA SER A 249 4.32 14.44 -14.98
C SER A 249 4.84 14.78 -16.39
N MET A 250 5.25 13.79 -17.19
CA MET A 250 5.69 14.00 -18.57
C MET A 250 4.57 14.57 -19.44
N LEU A 251 3.31 14.20 -19.23
CA LEU A 251 2.17 14.77 -19.97
C LEU A 251 1.97 16.26 -19.66
N HIS A 252 2.13 16.67 -18.41
CA HIS A 252 2.09 18.09 -18.01
C HIS A 252 3.24 18.89 -18.65
N VAL A 253 4.47 18.37 -18.62
CA VAL A 253 5.60 19.01 -19.32
C VAL A 253 5.33 19.05 -20.83
N SER A 254 4.87 17.95 -21.42
CA SER A 254 4.63 17.88 -22.86
C SER A 254 3.57 18.88 -23.32
N GLU A 255 2.54 19.16 -22.53
CA GLU A 255 1.55 20.22 -22.83
C GLU A 255 2.20 21.60 -22.94
N LYS A 256 3.10 21.95 -22.01
CA LYS A 256 3.89 23.20 -22.05
C LYS A 256 4.79 23.28 -23.29
N HIS A 257 5.11 22.14 -23.90
CA HIS A 257 5.97 22.01 -25.09
C HIS A 257 5.21 21.60 -26.38
N GLY A 258 3.87 21.71 -26.38
CA GLY A 258 3.04 21.61 -27.59
C GLY A 258 2.18 20.35 -27.74
N LEU A 259 2.04 19.51 -26.71
CA LEU A 259 1.02 18.46 -26.66
C LEU A 259 -0.37 19.10 -26.51
N PRO A 260 -1.39 18.71 -27.31
CA PRO A 260 -2.73 19.24 -27.15
C PRO A 260 -3.32 18.94 -25.76
N SER A 261 -3.88 19.96 -25.11
CA SER A 261 -4.48 19.83 -23.76
C SER A 261 -5.54 18.73 -23.67
N ALA A 262 -6.42 18.63 -24.68
CA ALA A 262 -7.43 17.57 -24.74
C ALA A 262 -6.82 16.16 -24.79
N LEU A 263 -5.68 15.98 -25.47
CA LEU A 263 -4.97 14.70 -25.52
C LEU A 263 -4.30 14.40 -24.17
N LYS A 264 -3.70 15.41 -23.52
CA LYS A 264 -3.15 15.28 -22.17
C LYS A 264 -4.22 14.80 -21.17
N GLU A 265 -5.38 15.47 -21.12
CA GLU A 265 -6.48 15.08 -20.22
C GLU A 265 -6.99 13.66 -20.50
N ALA A 266 -7.16 13.30 -21.78
CA ALA A 266 -7.57 11.95 -22.16
C ALA A 266 -6.54 10.89 -21.73
N LEU A 267 -5.24 11.16 -21.91
CA LEU A 267 -4.16 10.25 -21.50
C LEU A 267 -4.04 10.14 -19.98
N LEU A 268 -4.18 11.24 -19.24
CA LEU A 268 -4.22 11.23 -17.78
C LEU A 268 -5.40 10.37 -17.27
N ALA A 269 -6.58 10.52 -17.87
CA ALA A 269 -7.74 9.69 -17.53
C ALA A 269 -7.51 8.19 -17.79
N ARG A 270 -6.81 7.84 -18.88
CA ARG A 270 -6.44 6.44 -19.17
C ARG A 270 -5.33 5.92 -18.25
N LEU A 271 -4.43 6.77 -17.80
CA LEU A 271 -3.32 6.44 -16.90
C LEU A 271 -3.78 6.31 -15.43
N HIS A 272 -4.88 6.97 -15.05
CA HIS A 272 -5.42 7.00 -13.69
C HIS A 272 -5.49 5.63 -12.98
N PRO A 273 -5.96 4.53 -13.61
CA PRO A 273 -6.04 3.22 -12.96
C PRO A 273 -4.68 2.59 -12.62
N LEU A 274 -3.58 3.13 -13.18
CA LEU A 274 -2.21 2.70 -12.97
C LEU A 274 -1.49 3.52 -11.88
N LEU A 275 -2.03 4.69 -11.53
CA LEU A 275 -1.49 5.53 -10.47
C LEU A 275 -1.89 4.98 -9.10
N VAL A 276 -0.98 5.16 -8.14
CA VAL A 276 -1.19 4.85 -6.73
C VAL A 276 -0.95 6.12 -5.92
N PRO A 277 -1.72 6.38 -4.85
CA PRO A 277 -1.49 7.59 -4.08
C PRO A 277 -0.16 7.51 -3.34
N LEU A 278 0.53 8.64 -3.27
CA LEU A 278 1.87 8.76 -2.69
C LEU A 278 1.80 9.10 -1.21
N ARG A 279 2.81 8.67 -0.45
CA ARG A 279 2.94 9.03 0.96
C ARG A 279 3.10 10.55 1.10
N PRO A 280 2.31 11.22 1.96
CA PRO A 280 2.44 12.66 2.17
C PRO A 280 3.73 13.00 2.92
N GLY A 281 4.16 14.26 2.84
CA GLY A 281 5.25 14.79 3.67
C GLY A 281 6.68 14.49 3.20
N ILE A 282 6.86 13.93 2.01
CA ILE A 282 8.18 13.79 1.39
C ILE A 282 8.61 15.13 0.77
N ASP A 283 9.83 15.57 1.12
CA ASP A 283 10.40 16.86 0.73
C ASP A 283 10.70 16.95 -0.78
N ALA A 284 10.23 18.03 -1.42
CA ALA A 284 10.55 18.37 -2.80
C ALA A 284 12.06 18.56 -3.00
N GLU A 285 12.80 18.98 -1.97
CA GLU A 285 14.25 19.13 -2.01
C GLU A 285 14.96 17.78 -2.22
N MET A 286 14.47 16.69 -1.61
CA MET A 286 15.02 15.35 -1.84
C MET A 286 14.79 14.87 -3.28
N LEU A 287 13.62 15.20 -3.85
CA LEU A 287 13.31 14.88 -5.24
C LEU A 287 14.19 15.69 -6.21
N PHE A 288 14.36 16.99 -5.94
CA PHE A 288 15.25 17.88 -6.67
C PHE A 288 16.69 17.35 -6.69
N ASP A 289 17.23 17.03 -5.51
CA ASP A 289 18.58 16.50 -5.36
C ASP A 289 18.79 15.19 -6.11
N THR A 290 17.76 14.34 -6.12
CA THR A 290 17.81 13.06 -6.83
C THR A 290 17.79 13.25 -8.34
N LEU A 291 16.98 14.18 -8.86
CA LEU A 291 16.96 14.58 -10.27
C LEU A 291 18.30 15.16 -10.71
N ARG A 292 18.90 16.02 -9.88
CA ARG A 292 20.21 16.64 -10.16
C ARG A 292 21.33 15.62 -10.28
N LYS A 293 21.26 14.52 -9.53
CA LYS A 293 22.24 13.42 -9.53
C LYS A 293 21.99 12.38 -10.63
N ASP A 294 20.99 12.55 -11.50
CA ASP A 294 20.69 11.58 -12.56
C ASP A 294 21.83 11.50 -13.61
N LYS A 295 22.16 10.26 -14.00
CA LYS A 295 23.21 9.93 -14.97
C LYS A 295 22.83 10.26 -16.41
N LYS A 296 21.56 10.56 -16.71
CA LYS A 296 21.05 10.93 -18.05
C LYS A 296 21.46 12.35 -18.50
N ARG A 297 22.53 12.91 -17.95
CA ARG A 297 23.03 14.23 -18.30
C ARG A 297 24.03 14.16 -19.46
N ARG A 298 23.87 15.01 -20.48
CA ARG A 298 24.88 15.23 -21.54
C ARG A 298 25.25 16.71 -21.54
N GLY A 299 26.52 17.01 -21.33
CA GLY A 299 26.99 18.40 -21.23
C GLY A 299 26.39 19.19 -20.06
N GLY A 300 26.04 18.51 -18.96
CA GLY A 300 25.48 19.14 -17.76
C GLY A 300 23.96 19.40 -17.78
N LYS A 301 23.29 19.16 -18.92
CA LYS A 301 21.83 19.32 -19.07
C LYS A 301 21.08 18.00 -18.92
N LEU A 302 19.86 18.06 -18.36
CA LEU A 302 18.98 16.91 -18.18
C LEU A 302 18.34 16.51 -19.52
N ARG A 303 18.62 15.30 -19.99
CA ARG A 303 17.98 14.76 -21.20
C ARG A 303 16.60 14.19 -20.85
N SER A 304 15.58 14.76 -21.46
CA SER A 304 14.17 14.45 -21.26
C SER A 304 13.55 13.82 -22.52
N VAL A 305 12.50 13.03 -22.33
CA VAL A 305 11.68 12.49 -23.42
C VAL A 305 10.27 13.02 -23.26
N LEU A 306 9.76 13.70 -24.29
CA LEU A 306 8.44 14.33 -24.32
C LEU A 306 7.59 13.78 -25.47
N LEU A 307 6.30 14.07 -25.45
CA LEU A 307 5.32 13.59 -26.43
C LEU A 307 4.71 14.78 -27.21
N ARG A 308 4.64 14.71 -28.54
CA ARG A 308 3.85 15.66 -29.36
C ARG A 308 2.46 15.14 -29.69
N SER A 309 2.38 13.84 -29.94
CA SER A 309 1.17 13.05 -30.14
C SER A 309 1.51 11.58 -29.85
N ILE A 310 0.51 10.71 -29.76
CA ILE A 310 0.75 9.25 -29.72
C ILE A 310 1.60 8.86 -30.93
N GLY A 311 2.64 8.05 -30.70
CA GLY A 311 3.62 7.64 -31.71
C GLY A 311 4.71 8.65 -32.06
N ASN A 312 4.64 9.87 -31.53
CA ASN A 312 5.56 10.97 -31.86
C ASN A 312 6.22 11.52 -30.59
N ALA A 313 7.10 10.72 -30.01
CA ALA A 313 7.96 11.12 -28.90
C ALA A 313 9.31 11.65 -29.41
N TYR A 314 9.92 12.56 -28.65
CA TYR A 314 11.21 13.14 -28.99
C TYR A 314 12.07 13.39 -27.76
N VAL A 315 13.39 13.44 -27.98
CA VAL A 315 14.39 13.72 -26.94
C VAL A 315 14.69 15.23 -26.95
N THR A 316 14.74 15.85 -25.77
CA THR A 316 15.12 17.26 -25.60
C THR A 316 16.00 17.47 -24.37
N ASP A 317 16.80 18.53 -24.36
CA ASP A 317 17.61 18.98 -23.21
C ASP A 317 17.21 20.40 -22.72
N THR A 318 16.03 20.86 -23.14
CA THR A 318 15.51 22.21 -22.87
C THR A 318 14.66 22.32 -21.59
N VAL A 319 14.31 21.20 -20.97
CA VAL A 319 13.44 21.13 -19.78
C VAL A 319 14.30 21.20 -18.53
N SER A 320 13.99 22.12 -17.61
CA SER A 320 14.69 22.25 -16.33
C SER A 320 14.18 21.26 -15.28
N GLU A 321 14.95 21.06 -14.21
CA GLU A 321 14.52 20.29 -13.04
C GLU A 321 13.30 20.91 -12.36
N ASP A 322 13.24 22.24 -12.28
CA ASP A 322 12.10 22.97 -11.69
C ASP A 322 10.81 22.68 -12.48
N GLU A 323 10.88 22.67 -13.82
CA GLU A 323 9.72 22.36 -14.66
C GLU A 323 9.21 20.93 -14.42
N TRP A 324 10.11 19.98 -14.17
CA TRP A 324 9.74 18.62 -13.79
C TRP A 324 9.11 18.53 -12.39
N LEU A 325 9.61 19.28 -11.42
CA LEU A 325 9.04 19.33 -10.07
C LEU A 325 7.65 19.96 -10.08
N ASP A 326 7.47 21.05 -10.81
CA ASP A 326 6.17 21.70 -10.98
C ASP A 326 5.18 20.73 -11.63
N ALA A 327 5.58 20.05 -12.71
CA ALA A 327 4.75 19.06 -13.39
C ALA A 327 4.41 17.86 -12.49
N PHE A 328 5.32 17.45 -11.60
CA PHE A 328 5.02 16.42 -10.61
C PHE A 328 4.02 16.90 -9.57
N ALA A 329 4.20 18.09 -9.00
CA ALA A 329 3.26 18.70 -8.08
C ALA A 329 1.87 18.87 -8.71
N GLU A 330 1.80 19.31 -9.97
CA GLU A 330 0.56 19.38 -10.76
C GLU A 330 -0.10 17.99 -10.88
N SER A 331 0.67 16.95 -11.20
CA SER A 331 0.14 15.59 -11.34
C SER A 331 -0.39 15.03 -10.01
N VAL A 332 0.30 15.27 -8.90
CA VAL A 332 -0.12 14.84 -7.55
C VAL A 332 -1.39 15.56 -7.14
N LYS A 333 -1.46 16.87 -7.39
CA LYS A 333 -2.65 17.68 -7.14
C LYS A 333 -3.82 17.20 -7.98
N TRP A 334 -3.64 17.02 -9.29
CA TRP A 334 -4.67 16.49 -10.19
C TRP A 334 -5.21 15.17 -9.67
N PHE A 335 -4.34 14.19 -9.37
CA PHE A 335 -4.76 12.88 -8.88
C PHE A 335 -5.52 12.94 -7.54
N SER A 336 -5.11 13.84 -6.64
CA SER A 336 -5.71 13.99 -5.30
C SER A 336 -7.06 14.72 -5.34
N ASP A 337 -7.19 15.74 -6.18
CA ASP A 337 -8.38 16.60 -6.29
C ASP A 337 -9.43 16.00 -7.24
N THR A 338 -9.02 15.05 -8.09
CA THR A 338 -9.91 14.41 -9.07
C THR A 338 -11.02 13.65 -8.38
N ARG A 339 -12.25 13.98 -8.76
CA ARG A 339 -13.44 13.25 -8.34
C ARG A 339 -13.55 11.98 -9.16
N VAL A 340 -14.00 10.91 -8.52
CA VAL A 340 -14.21 9.64 -9.23
C VAL A 340 -15.68 9.31 -9.26
N ARG A 341 -16.17 8.97 -10.44
CA ARG A 341 -17.45 8.33 -10.62
C ARG A 341 -17.28 6.83 -10.44
N VAL A 342 -17.83 6.32 -9.35
CA VAL A 342 -17.83 4.91 -8.97
C VAL A 342 -19.08 4.24 -9.53
N GLN A 343 -18.89 3.11 -10.21
CA GLN A 343 -19.96 2.28 -10.75
C GLN A 343 -19.65 0.80 -10.53
N CYS A 344 -20.67 -0.05 -10.47
CA CYS A 344 -20.52 -1.50 -10.48
C CYS A 344 -21.46 -2.11 -11.53
N LYS A 345 -21.03 -2.07 -12.80
CA LYS A 345 -21.84 -2.56 -13.94
C LYS A 345 -21.84 -4.09 -14.04
N THR A 346 -20.71 -4.72 -13.71
CA THR A 346 -20.54 -6.17 -13.83
C THR A 346 -20.03 -6.72 -12.50
N PRO A 347 -20.92 -6.93 -11.51
CA PRO A 347 -20.54 -7.45 -10.20
C PRO A 347 -19.83 -8.80 -10.31
N ARG A 348 -18.70 -8.98 -9.61
CA ARG A 348 -17.90 -10.20 -9.62
C ARG A 348 -17.71 -10.76 -8.23
N ALA A 349 -17.75 -12.07 -8.11
CA ALA A 349 -17.22 -12.75 -6.94
C ALA A 349 -15.70 -12.53 -6.94
N ALA A 350 -15.20 -11.84 -5.92
CA ALA A 350 -13.78 -11.64 -5.70
C ALA A 350 -13.44 -12.15 -4.31
N SER A 351 -12.35 -12.92 -4.21
CA SER A 351 -11.78 -13.28 -2.91
C SER A 351 -11.08 -12.04 -2.35
N ILE A 352 -11.72 -11.41 -1.37
CA ILE A 352 -11.22 -10.22 -0.71
C ILE A 352 -10.36 -10.66 0.47
N THR A 353 -9.10 -10.23 0.45
CA THR A 353 -8.16 -10.46 1.55
C THR A 353 -7.74 -9.10 2.05
N VAL A 354 -8.13 -8.81 3.29
CA VAL A 354 -7.84 -7.54 3.94
C VAL A 354 -6.56 -7.70 4.75
N GLU A 355 -5.76 -6.64 4.76
CA GLU A 355 -4.60 -6.52 5.63
C GLU A 355 -4.96 -6.59 7.13
N SER A 356 -3.94 -6.79 7.96
CA SER A 356 -4.10 -6.92 9.41
C SER A 356 -4.62 -5.62 10.05
N SER A 357 -5.36 -5.78 11.16
CA SER A 357 -6.00 -4.67 11.86
C SER A 357 -5.02 -3.59 12.28
N LYS A 358 -5.28 -2.35 11.82
CA LYS A 358 -4.50 -1.19 12.24
C LYS A 358 -4.49 -1.03 13.76
N SER A 359 -5.64 -1.24 14.39
CA SER A 359 -5.81 -1.03 15.83
C SER A 359 -5.00 -2.02 16.66
N GLU A 360 -4.98 -3.29 16.26
CA GLU A 360 -4.17 -4.33 16.91
C GLU A 360 -2.68 -4.15 16.59
N LEU A 361 -2.33 -3.84 15.33
CA LEU A 361 -0.95 -3.62 14.91
C LEU A 361 -0.28 -2.48 15.67
N ASN A 362 -0.90 -1.30 15.77
CA ASN A 362 -0.30 -0.18 16.51
C ASN A 362 -0.07 -0.49 17.99
N ARG A 363 -0.88 -1.38 18.60
CA ARG A 363 -0.67 -1.87 19.97
C ARG A 363 0.49 -2.86 20.02
N ALA A 364 0.50 -3.85 19.12
CA ALA A 364 1.55 -4.85 19.03
C ALA A 364 2.93 -4.23 18.78
N LEU A 365 3.00 -3.19 17.94
CA LEU A 365 4.22 -2.43 17.66
C LEU A 365 4.77 -1.73 18.91
N ILE A 366 3.91 -1.09 19.72
CA ILE A 366 4.32 -0.46 20.98
C ILE A 366 4.76 -1.51 22.00
N ILE A 367 4.02 -2.62 22.12
CA ILE A 367 4.40 -3.74 22.98
C ILE A 367 5.78 -4.26 22.57
N ALA A 368 5.98 -4.52 21.28
CA ALA A 368 7.23 -5.03 20.75
C ALA A 368 8.41 -4.08 21.02
N ALA A 369 8.21 -2.77 20.86
CA ALA A 369 9.23 -1.76 21.14
C ALA A 369 9.59 -1.64 22.64
N LEU A 370 8.65 -1.93 23.55
CA LEU A 370 8.87 -1.87 25.00
C LEU A 370 9.42 -3.17 25.61
N ARG A 371 9.20 -4.31 24.96
CA ARG A 371 9.63 -5.63 25.45
C ARG A 371 11.13 -5.83 25.27
N LYS A 372 11.82 -6.32 26.30
CA LYS A 372 13.24 -6.71 26.22
C LYS A 372 13.47 -7.97 25.38
N GLY A 373 12.54 -8.93 25.42
CA GLY A 373 12.63 -10.16 24.64
C GLY A 373 12.33 -9.95 23.16
N ILE A 374 12.74 -10.91 22.33
CA ILE A 374 12.42 -10.91 20.90
C ILE A 374 10.89 -10.93 20.72
N THR A 375 10.37 -10.03 19.90
CA THR A 375 8.96 -10.01 19.52
C THR A 375 8.83 -10.19 18.02
N ARG A 376 8.14 -11.25 17.61
CA ARG A 376 7.69 -11.45 16.23
C ARG A 376 6.24 -11.01 16.12
N ILE A 377 5.95 -10.15 15.15
CA ILE A 377 4.60 -9.72 14.83
C ILE A 377 4.23 -10.36 13.50
N GLU A 378 3.21 -11.22 13.51
CA GLU A 378 2.64 -11.78 12.30
C GLU A 378 1.38 -11.00 11.91
N GLY A 379 1.42 -10.39 10.74
CA GLY A 379 0.39 -9.49 10.25
C GLY A 379 1.03 -8.26 9.65
N LYS A 380 0.55 -7.86 8.47
CA LYS A 380 1.06 -6.70 7.73
C LYS A 380 -0.07 -5.74 7.42
N SER A 381 0.25 -4.46 7.44
CA SER A 381 -0.58 -3.45 6.82
C SER A 381 0.26 -2.35 6.21
N SER A 382 -0.10 -1.96 4.99
CA SER A 382 0.41 -0.79 4.28
C SER A 382 -0.33 0.50 4.64
N ALA A 383 -1.31 0.45 5.56
CA ALA A 383 -2.04 1.62 6.03
C ALA A 383 -1.10 2.68 6.59
N LEU A 384 -1.34 3.94 6.21
CA LEU A 384 -0.44 5.05 6.52
C LEU A 384 -0.15 5.17 8.03
N ASP A 385 -1.20 5.10 8.87
CA ASP A 385 -1.07 5.16 10.34
C ASP A 385 -0.12 4.09 10.92
N VAL A 386 -0.07 2.89 10.33
CA VAL A 386 0.81 1.79 10.77
C VAL A 386 2.25 2.06 10.33
N GLN A 387 2.42 2.49 9.07
CA GLN A 387 3.74 2.82 8.52
C GLN A 387 4.37 4.03 9.24
N GLU A 388 3.56 5.00 9.62
CA GLU A 388 3.98 6.14 10.46
C GLU A 388 4.43 5.68 11.84
N MET A 389 3.71 4.74 12.48
CA MET A 389 4.13 4.14 13.76
C MET A 389 5.47 3.40 13.63
N VAL A 390 5.64 2.57 12.60
CA VAL A 390 6.90 1.84 12.35
C VAL A 390 8.07 2.80 12.18
N THR A 391 7.89 3.83 11.34
CA THR A 391 8.90 4.87 11.09
C THR A 391 9.22 5.65 12.37
N ALA A 392 8.21 5.96 13.17
CA ALA A 392 8.37 6.68 14.42
C ALA A 392 9.17 5.87 15.46
N LEU A 393 8.88 4.58 15.59
CA LEU A 393 9.60 3.70 16.52
C LEU A 393 11.05 3.46 16.09
N ASP A 394 11.31 3.33 14.79
CA ASP A 394 12.67 3.25 14.25
C ASP A 394 13.48 4.51 14.58
N ALA A 395 12.91 5.70 14.36
CA ALA A 395 13.52 6.98 14.75
C ALA A 395 13.72 7.15 16.27
N LEU A 396 12.92 6.42 17.07
CA LEU A 396 13.06 6.36 18.52
C LEU A 396 14.07 5.29 18.98
N GLY A 397 14.78 4.62 18.08
CA GLY A 397 15.79 3.62 18.41
C GLY A 397 15.23 2.23 18.75
N ALA A 398 13.99 1.95 18.36
CA ALA A 398 13.37 0.63 18.42
C ALA A 398 13.15 0.08 17.00
N PRO A 399 14.22 -0.31 16.28
CA PRO A 399 14.13 -0.71 14.89
C PRO A 399 13.27 -1.97 14.73
N LEU A 400 12.40 -1.94 13.74
CA LEU A 400 11.51 -3.05 13.37
C LEU A 400 12.00 -3.65 12.07
N ILE A 401 12.55 -4.86 12.12
CA ILE A 401 13.07 -5.57 10.97
C ILE A 401 11.88 -6.16 10.20
N PRO A 402 11.63 -5.74 8.94
CA PRO A 402 10.54 -6.29 8.16
C PRO A 402 10.81 -7.77 7.80
N THR A 403 9.82 -8.63 8.00
CA THR A 403 9.85 -10.05 7.62
C THR A 403 8.88 -10.31 6.45
N THR A 404 8.76 -11.55 5.98
CA THR A 404 7.74 -11.94 5.00
C THR A 404 6.32 -11.87 5.57
N ALA A 405 6.14 -12.09 6.87
CA ALA A 405 4.84 -12.16 7.55
C ALA A 405 4.47 -10.90 8.36
N GLY A 406 5.43 -10.03 8.69
CA GLY A 406 5.20 -8.81 9.47
C GLY A 406 6.51 -8.14 9.85
N TRP A 407 6.80 -8.10 11.15
CA TRP A 407 8.00 -7.47 11.70
C TRP A 407 8.62 -8.32 12.81
N GLU A 408 9.92 -8.17 13.01
CA GLU A 408 10.64 -8.71 14.15
C GLU A 408 11.44 -7.58 14.81
N THR A 409 11.49 -7.57 16.14
CA THR A 409 12.34 -6.64 16.88
C THR A 409 12.83 -7.28 18.17
N ILE A 410 13.96 -6.76 18.65
CA ILE A 410 14.52 -7.05 19.96
C ILE A 410 14.52 -5.70 20.67
N GLY A 411 13.85 -5.59 21.82
CA GLY A 411 13.86 -4.34 22.57
C GLY A 411 15.28 -3.91 22.88
N VAL A 412 15.62 -2.69 22.46
CA VAL A 412 16.93 -2.11 22.70
C VAL A 412 16.84 -1.35 24.03
N ASP A 413 17.81 -1.57 24.93
CA ASP A 413 17.92 -0.73 26.13
C ASP A 413 18.11 0.72 25.70
N ALA A 414 17.29 1.63 26.23
CA ALA A 414 17.30 3.04 25.90
C ALA A 414 18.55 3.75 26.46
N SER A 415 19.72 3.48 25.88
CA SER A 415 20.98 4.14 26.21
C SER A 415 21.35 5.13 25.11
N ASN A 416 20.65 6.25 25.03
CA ASN A 416 21.20 7.43 24.33
C ASN A 416 20.55 8.72 24.82
N SER A 417 21.40 9.67 25.24
CA SER A 417 21.06 10.95 25.86
C SER A 417 20.63 12.06 24.89
N ASP A 418 20.61 11.80 23.59
CA ASP A 418 20.32 12.82 22.58
C ASP A 418 18.82 13.09 22.44
N THR A 419 18.47 14.35 22.16
CA THR A 419 17.09 14.74 21.86
C THR A 419 16.64 14.09 20.55
N ARG A 420 15.57 13.29 20.60
CA ARG A 420 15.00 12.62 19.41
C ARG A 420 13.85 13.45 18.85
N SER A 421 13.75 13.57 17.53
CA SER A 421 12.66 14.27 16.84
C SER A 421 11.96 13.29 15.90
N VAL A 422 10.63 13.19 16.00
CA VAL A 422 9.85 12.14 15.35
C VAL A 422 8.58 12.70 14.75
N HIS A 423 8.26 12.32 13.51
CA HIS A 423 6.99 12.66 12.89
C HIS A 423 5.92 11.61 13.23
N CYS A 424 4.83 12.06 13.84
CA CYS A 424 3.71 11.21 14.26
C CYS A 424 2.62 11.06 13.19
N GLY A 425 2.77 11.75 12.05
CA GLY A 425 1.83 11.69 10.94
C GLY A 425 0.45 12.27 11.23
N GLU A 426 -0.61 11.62 10.76
CA GLU A 426 -2.02 12.05 10.95
C GLU A 426 -2.86 11.11 11.85
N GLY A 427 -2.23 10.04 12.33
CA GLY A 427 -2.84 9.03 13.19
C GLY A 427 -3.03 9.50 14.63
N GLY A 428 -4.29 9.61 15.09
CA GLY A 428 -4.58 9.96 16.48
C GLY A 428 -4.07 8.92 17.48
N THR A 429 -4.21 7.63 17.12
CA THR A 429 -3.68 6.50 17.91
C THR A 429 -2.16 6.58 18.00
N THR A 430 -1.49 6.86 16.88
CA THR A 430 -0.03 6.96 16.78
C THR A 430 0.50 8.02 17.73
N LEU A 431 -0.01 9.25 17.64
CA LEU A 431 0.41 10.34 18.53
C LEU A 431 0.21 10.02 20.02
N ARG A 432 -0.96 9.49 20.41
CA ARG A 432 -1.27 9.23 21.83
C ARG A 432 -0.40 8.13 22.42
N PHE A 433 -0.16 7.07 21.65
CA PHE A 433 0.73 5.99 22.09
C PHE A 433 2.18 6.45 22.14
N LEU A 434 2.63 7.26 21.18
CA LEU A 434 3.98 7.82 21.19
C LEU A 434 4.21 8.84 22.32
N ILE A 435 3.20 9.62 22.71
CA ILE A 435 3.30 10.49 23.91
C ILE A 435 3.53 9.65 25.17
N ALA A 436 2.75 8.58 25.37
CA ALA A 436 2.92 7.69 26.52
C ALA A 436 4.25 6.94 26.46
N TYR A 437 4.62 6.41 25.28
CA TYR A 437 5.91 5.76 25.05
C TYR A 437 7.06 6.71 25.38
N ALA A 438 7.08 7.93 24.84
CA ALA A 438 8.12 8.91 25.11
C ALA A 438 8.21 9.29 26.60
N ALA A 439 7.07 9.34 27.31
CA ALA A 439 7.06 9.59 28.75
C ALA A 439 7.73 8.45 29.55
N SER A 440 7.67 7.21 29.06
CA SER A 440 8.33 6.05 29.67
C SER A 440 9.82 5.93 29.39
N GLN A 441 10.35 6.70 28.44
CA GLN A 441 11.76 6.66 28.05
C GLN A 441 12.56 7.77 28.73
N PRO A 442 13.83 7.53 29.10
CA PRO A 442 14.69 8.59 29.59
C PRO A 442 14.99 9.61 28.48
N GLY A 443 15.11 10.88 28.86
CA GLY A 443 15.52 11.96 27.95
C GLY A 443 14.36 12.77 27.35
N LYS A 444 14.71 13.61 26.37
CA LYS A 444 13.81 14.57 25.71
C LYS A 444 13.44 14.09 24.31
N THR A 445 12.16 14.01 24.03
CA THR A 445 11.61 13.64 22.72
C THR A 445 10.72 14.75 22.19
N ARG A 446 10.91 15.14 20.92
CA ARG A 446 10.02 16.02 20.16
C ARG A 446 9.15 15.18 19.24
N LEU A 447 7.84 15.29 19.40
CA LEU A 447 6.83 14.59 18.62
C LEU A 447 6.13 15.60 17.71
N ASN A 448 6.49 15.62 16.44
CA ASN A 448 5.90 16.52 15.45
C ASN A 448 4.57 15.95 14.96
N ALA A 449 3.51 16.76 14.96
CA ALA A 449 2.17 16.35 14.57
C ALA A 449 1.53 17.42 13.66
N VAL A 450 0.70 16.98 12.71
CA VAL A 450 -0.01 17.91 11.84
C VAL A 450 -1.00 18.78 12.63
N PRO A 451 -1.29 20.03 12.21
CA PRO A 451 -2.18 20.93 12.95
C PRO A 451 -3.57 20.36 13.24
N ALA A 452 -4.09 19.49 12.36
CA ALA A 452 -5.37 18.82 12.58
C ALA A 452 -5.36 17.85 13.78
N LEU A 453 -4.22 17.21 14.07
CA LEU A 453 -4.06 16.34 15.24
C LEU A 453 -4.03 17.13 16.54
N LEU A 454 -3.42 18.32 16.55
CA LEU A 454 -3.30 19.17 17.73
C LEU A 454 -4.65 19.71 18.21
N ARG A 455 -5.64 19.81 17.31
CA ARG A 455 -7.02 20.21 17.65
C ARG A 455 -7.87 19.09 18.27
N ARG A 456 -7.39 17.84 18.24
CA ARG A 456 -8.10 16.69 18.84
C ARG A 456 -7.87 16.67 20.36
N PRO A 457 -8.79 16.09 21.15
CA PRO A 457 -8.60 16.00 22.60
C PRO A 457 -7.44 15.05 22.94
N HIS A 458 -6.51 15.54 23.76
CA HIS A 458 -5.40 14.79 24.37
C HIS A 458 -5.22 15.11 25.86
N GLY A 459 -5.97 16.08 26.39
CA GLY A 459 -5.83 16.62 27.75
C GLY A 459 -5.80 15.53 28.83
N PRO A 460 -6.79 14.63 28.92
CA PRO A 460 -6.82 13.62 29.97
C PRO A 460 -5.59 12.72 30.02
N LEU A 461 -5.05 12.32 28.86
CA LEU A 461 -3.80 11.54 28.80
C LEU A 461 -2.59 12.37 29.26
N ILE A 462 -2.47 13.60 28.76
CA ILE A 462 -1.35 14.49 29.11
C ILE A 462 -1.36 14.82 30.60
N GLU A 463 -2.53 15.08 31.17
CA GLU A 463 -2.72 15.34 32.61
C GLU A 463 -2.36 14.10 33.43
N ALA A 464 -2.81 12.91 33.06
CA ALA A 464 -2.43 11.67 33.73
C ALA A 464 -0.92 11.45 33.76
N LEU A 465 -0.23 11.71 32.63
CA LEU A 465 1.23 11.58 32.53
C LEU A 465 1.98 12.66 33.32
N ARG A 466 1.50 13.92 33.29
CA ARG A 466 2.07 15.04 34.06
C ARG A 466 1.89 14.85 35.56
N ASN A 467 0.71 14.41 36.00
CA ASN A 467 0.43 14.09 37.41
C ASN A 467 1.32 12.96 37.92
N ALA A 468 1.73 12.06 37.02
CA ALA A 468 2.70 11.01 37.31
C ALA A 468 4.18 11.46 37.20
N GLY A 469 4.45 12.74 36.87
CA GLY A 469 5.77 13.36 36.92
C GLY A 469 6.45 13.66 35.58
N ALA A 470 5.82 13.37 34.44
CA ALA A 470 6.41 13.69 33.12
C ALA A 470 6.30 15.19 32.84
N ARG A 471 7.27 15.79 32.15
CA ARG A 471 7.13 17.17 31.64
C ARG A 471 6.75 17.12 30.17
N ILE A 472 5.51 17.51 29.88
CA ILE A 472 4.98 17.53 28.52
C ILE A 472 4.62 18.97 28.20
N GLU A 473 5.08 19.51 27.08
CA GLU A 473 4.78 20.85 26.59
C GLU A 473 4.24 20.76 25.16
N GLN A 474 3.11 21.41 24.86
CA GLN A 474 2.61 21.49 23.50
C GLN A 474 3.32 22.63 22.77
N THR A 475 3.88 22.33 21.59
CA THR A 475 4.50 23.30 20.69
C THR A 475 3.55 23.63 19.53
N GLU A 476 3.93 24.59 18.68
CA GLU A 476 3.15 24.95 17.48
C GLU A 476 2.95 23.76 16.52
N ASP A 477 3.96 22.89 16.46
CA ASP A 477 4.08 21.79 15.52
C ASP A 477 4.01 20.40 16.18
N GLY A 478 3.63 20.30 17.47
CA GLY A 478 3.73 19.03 18.17
C GLY A 478 3.73 19.07 19.69
N PHE A 479 4.49 18.14 20.28
CA PHE A 479 4.72 18.03 21.71
C PHE A 479 6.20 17.81 22.01
N THR A 480 6.69 18.41 23.08
CA THR A 480 7.96 18.07 23.71
C THR A 480 7.67 17.25 24.97
N VAL A 481 8.26 16.07 25.06
CA VAL A 481 8.09 15.13 26.18
C VAL A 481 9.45 14.89 26.83
N GLN A 482 9.58 15.25 28.09
CA GLN A 482 10.65 14.79 28.97
C GLN A 482 10.08 13.63 29.81
N GLY A 483 10.61 12.43 29.60
CA GLY A 483 10.13 11.23 30.30
C GLY A 483 10.54 11.18 31.76
N TRP A 484 10.00 10.20 32.47
CA TRP A 484 10.21 10.02 33.91
C TRP A 484 11.63 9.54 34.22
N GLU A 485 12.16 9.98 35.37
CA GLU A 485 13.38 9.38 35.95
C GLU A 485 13.06 8.04 36.63
N ASN A 486 11.89 7.93 37.25
CA ASN A 486 11.39 6.72 37.93
C ASN A 486 9.98 6.40 37.44
N PHE A 487 9.73 5.13 37.11
CA PHE A 487 8.43 4.71 36.58
C PHE A 487 7.32 4.85 37.65
N PRO A 488 6.13 5.40 37.31
CA PRO A 488 5.05 5.60 38.27
C PRO A 488 4.38 4.30 38.77
N LEU A 489 3.91 4.29 40.03
CA LEU A 489 3.17 3.15 40.62
C LEU A 489 1.67 3.16 40.30
N SER A 490 1.11 4.31 39.92
CA SER A 490 -0.32 4.42 39.62
C SER A 490 -0.62 5.59 38.69
N PHE A 491 -1.67 5.43 37.89
CA PHE A 491 -2.25 6.50 37.06
C PHE A 491 -3.74 6.65 37.37
N THR A 492 -4.24 7.89 37.23
CA THR A 492 -5.67 8.18 37.19
C THR A 492 -5.96 8.92 35.89
N VAL A 493 -6.99 8.50 35.16
CA VAL A 493 -7.33 9.08 33.85
C VAL A 493 -8.84 9.07 33.62
N ASP A 494 -9.38 10.15 33.07
CA ASP A 494 -10.76 10.19 32.58
C ASP A 494 -10.87 9.42 31.25
N GLY A 495 -11.67 8.36 31.24
CA GLY A 495 -11.90 7.49 30.09
C GLY A 495 -13.11 7.86 29.23
N SER A 496 -13.79 8.98 29.52
CA SER A 496 -15.09 9.32 28.92
C SER A 496 -14.99 9.73 27.46
N ASP A 497 -13.91 10.41 27.06
CA ASP A 497 -13.76 10.95 25.70
C ASP A 497 -13.14 9.95 24.70
N SER A 498 -12.26 9.06 25.17
CA SER A 498 -11.51 8.16 24.29
C SER A 498 -10.90 6.96 25.03
N SER A 499 -11.17 5.76 24.53
CA SER A 499 -10.51 4.51 25.00
C SER A 499 -9.00 4.48 24.75
N GLN A 500 -8.49 5.37 23.88
CA GLN A 500 -7.08 5.43 23.53
C GLN A 500 -6.21 5.90 24.70
N TYR A 501 -6.75 6.69 25.65
CA TYR A 501 -5.97 7.18 26.79
C TYR A 501 -5.62 6.05 27.76
N VAL A 502 -6.63 5.29 28.19
CA VAL A 502 -6.43 4.11 29.06
C VAL A 502 -5.58 3.05 28.36
N SER A 503 -5.79 2.85 27.05
CA SER A 503 -4.97 1.93 26.25
C SER A 503 -3.50 2.36 26.21
N ALA A 504 -3.22 3.66 25.99
CA ALA A 504 -1.85 4.18 25.93
C ALA A 504 -1.10 3.93 27.25
N LEU A 505 -1.75 4.18 28.39
CA LEU A 505 -1.18 3.91 29.71
C LEU A 505 -1.00 2.41 29.97
N SER A 506 -1.97 1.58 29.55
CA SER A 506 -1.90 0.13 29.76
C SER A 506 -0.73 -0.50 28.99
N LEU A 507 -0.46 -0.03 27.77
CA LEU A 507 0.64 -0.52 26.93
C LEU A 507 2.01 -0.39 27.60
N LEU A 508 2.19 0.58 28.51
CA LEU A 508 3.45 0.77 29.24
C LEU A 508 3.85 -0.45 30.08
N ALA A 509 2.90 -1.33 30.43
CA ALA A 509 3.17 -2.57 31.16
C ALA A 509 4.12 -3.53 30.42
N ALA A 510 4.26 -3.41 29.10
CA ALA A 510 5.20 -4.22 28.34
C ALA A 510 6.68 -3.92 28.66
N GLY A 511 6.98 -2.74 29.19
CA GLY A 511 8.33 -2.29 29.55
C GLY A 511 8.48 -1.79 30.99
N ALA A 512 7.42 -1.84 31.80
CA ALA A 512 7.45 -1.33 33.17
C ALA A 512 8.36 -2.20 34.07
N PRO A 513 9.14 -1.58 34.99
CA PRO A 513 10.07 -2.32 35.87
C PRO A 513 9.38 -3.00 37.05
N HIS A 514 8.14 -2.63 37.37
CA HIS A 514 7.35 -3.16 38.49
C HIS A 514 5.84 -3.07 38.20
N PRO A 515 4.99 -3.76 38.97
CA PRO A 515 3.54 -3.63 38.85
C PRO A 515 3.05 -2.20 39.06
N PHE A 516 1.93 -1.86 38.42
CA PHE A 516 1.26 -0.58 38.62
C PHE A 516 -0.26 -0.71 38.38
N THR A 517 -1.00 0.33 38.77
CA THR A 517 -2.47 0.36 38.60
C THR A 517 -2.94 1.57 37.81
N ILE A 518 -4.03 1.42 37.06
CA ILE A 518 -4.73 2.52 36.38
C ILE A 518 -6.14 2.60 36.97
N ARG A 519 -6.52 3.77 37.49
CA ARG A 519 -7.89 4.11 37.87
C ARG A 519 -8.56 4.90 36.75
N ILE A 520 -9.69 4.40 36.27
CA ILE A 520 -10.51 5.04 35.24
C ILE A 520 -11.58 5.89 35.93
N GLU A 521 -11.61 7.17 35.64
CA GLU A 521 -12.70 8.07 36.04
C GLU A 521 -13.73 8.18 34.90
N GLY A 522 -14.99 8.44 35.27
CA GLY A 522 -16.09 8.54 34.32
C GLY A 522 -16.57 7.19 33.75
N SER A 523 -17.40 7.24 32.71
CA SER A 523 -17.88 6.04 32.02
C SER A 523 -16.99 5.73 30.82
N ALA A 524 -16.21 4.65 30.89
CA ALA A 524 -15.33 4.25 29.80
C ALA A 524 -16.12 4.01 28.49
N VAL A 525 -15.83 4.78 27.46
CA VAL A 525 -16.41 4.60 26.12
C VAL A 525 -15.54 3.61 25.33
N SER A 526 -16.13 2.84 24.41
CA SER A 526 -15.38 1.95 23.52
C SER A 526 -14.56 0.86 24.26
N LYS A 527 -15.17 0.25 25.29
CA LYS A 527 -14.61 -0.84 26.10
C LYS A 527 -13.89 -1.95 25.31
N PRO A 528 -14.39 -2.41 24.14
CA PRO A 528 -13.72 -3.47 23.36
C PRO A 528 -12.29 -3.12 22.94
N TYR A 529 -11.99 -1.84 22.70
CA TYR A 529 -10.63 -1.41 22.34
C TYR A 529 -9.66 -1.48 23.52
N LEU A 530 -10.16 -1.35 24.76
CA LEU A 530 -9.36 -1.58 25.95
C LEU A 530 -9.17 -3.08 26.17
N GLU A 531 -10.23 -3.88 26.07
CA GLU A 531 -10.16 -5.35 26.19
C GLU A 531 -9.17 -5.94 25.17
N MET A 532 -9.15 -5.44 23.94
CA MET A 532 -8.14 -5.76 22.93
C MET A 532 -6.71 -5.43 23.40
N THR A 533 -6.49 -4.25 24.00
CA THR A 533 -5.17 -3.88 24.55
C THR A 533 -4.73 -4.85 25.62
N LEU A 534 -5.62 -5.15 26.57
CA LEU A 534 -5.34 -6.03 27.70
C LEU A 534 -5.05 -7.47 27.22
N ALA A 535 -5.83 -7.99 26.28
CA ALA A 535 -5.59 -9.32 25.71
C ALA A 535 -4.25 -9.43 24.96
N LEU A 536 -3.82 -8.38 24.25
CA LEU A 536 -2.50 -8.34 23.61
C LEU A 536 -1.37 -8.30 24.66
N LEU A 537 -1.56 -7.58 25.77
CA LEU A 537 -0.60 -7.55 26.88
C LEU A 537 -0.49 -8.92 27.57
N GLU A 538 -1.62 -9.61 27.78
CA GLU A 538 -1.63 -10.98 28.32
C GLU A 538 -0.86 -11.96 27.42
N ARG A 539 -1.10 -11.90 26.11
CA ARG A 539 -0.34 -12.68 25.11
C ARG A 539 1.15 -12.36 25.12
N ALA A 540 1.51 -11.11 25.38
CA ALA A 540 2.90 -10.65 25.48
C ALA A 540 3.58 -11.02 26.81
N GLY A 541 2.82 -11.51 27.80
CA GLY A 541 3.34 -11.97 29.09
C GLY A 541 3.13 -11.00 30.26
N VAL A 542 2.19 -10.07 30.18
CA VAL A 542 1.72 -9.26 31.32
C VAL A 542 0.56 -9.96 32.00
N GLU A 543 0.54 -10.01 33.32
CA GLU A 543 -0.65 -10.44 34.06
C GLU A 543 -1.58 -9.23 34.28
N VAL A 544 -2.85 -9.38 33.89
CA VAL A 544 -3.84 -8.31 33.94
C VAL A 544 -4.97 -8.69 34.91
N LEU A 545 -5.31 -7.78 35.82
CA LEU A 545 -6.54 -7.85 36.61
C LEU A 545 -7.35 -6.59 36.33
N HIS A 546 -8.61 -6.76 35.92
CA HIS A 546 -9.51 -5.64 35.67
C HIS A 546 -10.78 -5.80 36.49
N GLU A 547 -10.95 -4.96 37.50
CA GLU A 547 -12.10 -4.98 38.40
C GLU A 547 -12.71 -3.59 38.55
N GLY A 548 -13.95 -3.45 38.09
CA GLY A 548 -14.68 -2.17 38.11
C GLY A 548 -13.93 -1.08 37.34
N ALA A 549 -13.49 -0.05 38.07
CA ALA A 549 -12.78 1.11 37.52
C ALA A 549 -11.25 0.99 37.64
N VAL A 550 -10.71 -0.13 38.12
CA VAL A 550 -9.28 -0.29 38.38
C VAL A 550 -8.72 -1.43 37.53
N ILE A 551 -7.59 -1.15 36.88
CA ILE A 551 -6.79 -2.13 36.18
C ILE A 551 -5.47 -2.27 36.94
N ALA A 552 -5.11 -3.48 37.36
CA ALA A 552 -3.77 -3.80 37.83
C ALA A 552 -3.00 -4.54 36.74
N LEU A 553 -1.78 -4.08 36.48
CA LEU A 553 -0.90 -4.58 35.43
C LEU A 553 0.40 -5.05 36.07
N ASN A 554 0.70 -6.34 35.92
CA ASN A 554 1.88 -6.98 36.50
C ASN A 554 2.82 -7.48 35.38
N PRO A 555 3.91 -6.76 35.07
CA PRO A 555 4.96 -7.24 34.17
C PRO A 555 5.59 -8.52 34.73
N THR A 556 5.73 -9.56 33.91
CA THR A 556 6.31 -10.85 34.35
C THR A 556 7.63 -11.16 33.63
N PRO A 557 8.45 -12.11 34.13
CA PRO A 557 9.65 -12.56 33.43
C PRO A 557 9.43 -13.12 32.01
N LYS A 558 8.17 -13.35 31.59
CA LYS A 558 7.86 -13.75 30.21
C LYS A 558 8.17 -12.64 29.20
N LEU A 559 8.19 -11.37 29.62
CA LEU A 559 8.50 -10.23 28.74
C LEU A 559 9.95 -10.25 28.20
N GLU A 560 10.85 -10.97 28.87
CA GLU A 560 12.26 -11.14 28.45
C GLU A 560 12.47 -12.32 27.49
N ARG A 561 11.44 -13.14 27.26
CA ARG A 561 11.49 -14.31 26.37
C ARG A 561 11.05 -13.96 24.95
N GLU A 562 11.28 -14.86 24.01
CA GLU A 562 10.68 -14.76 22.68
C GLU A 562 9.15 -14.85 22.78
N CYS A 563 8.43 -14.01 22.03
CA CYS A 563 6.98 -14.14 21.86
C CYS A 563 6.54 -13.71 20.46
N GLU A 564 5.46 -14.35 20.01
CA GLU A 564 4.82 -14.09 18.73
C GLU A 564 3.43 -13.48 18.95
N LEU A 565 3.14 -12.40 18.23
CA LEU A 565 1.87 -11.69 18.23
C LEU A 565 1.26 -11.75 16.82
N THR A 566 0.40 -12.74 16.59
CA THR A 566 -0.42 -12.82 15.37
C THR A 566 -1.62 -11.87 15.43
N ILE A 567 -1.78 -11.07 14.37
CA ILE A 567 -2.75 -9.98 14.25
C ILE A 567 -3.77 -10.30 13.17
N ALA A 568 -5.05 -10.29 13.55
CA ALA A 568 -6.13 -10.68 12.66
C ALA A 568 -6.38 -9.62 11.56
N PRO A 569 -6.99 -10.00 10.43
CA PRO A 569 -7.46 -9.05 9.41
C PRO A 569 -8.34 -7.92 10.00
N ASP A 570 -8.31 -6.74 9.39
CA ASP A 570 -9.05 -5.57 9.86
C ASP A 570 -10.57 -5.75 9.72
N ALA A 571 -11.27 -5.94 10.84
CA ALA A 571 -12.70 -6.18 10.89
C ALA A 571 -13.52 -5.01 10.35
N SER A 572 -13.07 -3.78 10.55
CA SER A 572 -13.76 -2.59 10.02
C SER A 572 -13.74 -2.54 8.49
N SER A 573 -12.61 -2.90 7.88
CA SER A 573 -12.43 -2.97 6.43
C SER A 573 -13.20 -4.16 5.84
N LEU A 574 -13.24 -5.29 6.55
CA LEU A 574 -14.08 -6.44 6.22
C LEU A 574 -15.58 -6.12 6.32
N ALA A 575 -16.00 -5.29 7.27
CA ALA A 575 -17.39 -4.90 7.45
C ALA A 575 -17.97 -4.21 6.21
N VAL A 576 -17.15 -3.46 5.45
CA VAL A 576 -17.55 -2.89 4.14
C VAL A 576 -18.02 -3.99 3.20
N TRP A 577 -17.29 -5.10 3.13
CA TRP A 577 -17.61 -6.24 2.27
C TRP A 577 -18.79 -7.07 2.77
N ARG A 578 -19.01 -7.13 4.09
CA ARG A 578 -20.25 -7.69 4.67
C ARG A 578 -21.48 -6.86 4.25
N VAL A 579 -21.37 -5.54 4.27
CA VAL A 579 -22.43 -4.65 3.77
C VAL A 579 -22.58 -4.77 2.25
N THR A 580 -21.49 -4.85 1.48
CA THR A 580 -21.51 -5.12 0.03
C THR A 580 -22.34 -6.37 -0.29
N ALA A 581 -22.09 -7.48 0.42
CA ALA A 581 -22.86 -8.72 0.27
C ALA A 581 -24.34 -8.55 0.68
N TYR A 582 -24.62 -7.86 1.78
CA TYR A 582 -25.99 -7.53 2.22
C TYR A 582 -26.77 -6.73 1.17
N LEU A 583 -26.09 -5.85 0.43
CA LEU A 583 -26.67 -5.06 -0.65
C LEU A 583 -26.90 -5.86 -1.96
N GLY A 584 -26.51 -7.15 -1.99
CA GLY A 584 -26.77 -8.07 -3.10
C GLY A 584 -25.59 -8.29 -4.05
N HIS A 585 -24.42 -7.75 -3.74
CA HIS A 585 -23.21 -7.96 -4.53
C HIS A 585 -22.58 -9.35 -4.21
N PRO A 586 -22.03 -10.09 -5.19
CA PRO A 586 -21.47 -11.43 -4.96
C PRO A 586 -20.12 -11.44 -4.23
N GLY A 587 -19.40 -10.33 -4.23
CA GLY A 587 -18.17 -10.14 -3.44
C GLY A 587 -18.47 -10.13 -1.93
N ASN A 588 -17.72 -10.93 -1.18
CA ASN A 588 -17.84 -11.06 0.28
C ASN A 588 -16.45 -11.30 0.88
N ALA A 589 -16.29 -10.98 2.15
CA ALA A 589 -15.10 -11.29 2.92
C ALA A 589 -15.49 -12.04 4.21
N ALA A 590 -14.67 -13.03 4.57
CA ALA A 590 -14.89 -13.77 5.81
C ALA A 590 -14.41 -12.93 7.00
N MET A 591 -15.24 -12.83 8.04
CA MET A 591 -14.83 -12.24 9.31
C MET A 591 -13.95 -13.24 10.08
N PRO A 592 -12.84 -12.83 10.72
CA PRO A 592 -12.05 -13.71 11.56
C PRO A 592 -12.90 -14.28 12.70
N LYS A 593 -12.66 -15.56 13.02
CA LYS A 593 -13.25 -16.17 14.21
C LYS A 593 -12.56 -15.63 15.46
N ASP A 594 -13.30 -15.50 16.56
CA ASP A 594 -12.76 -15.18 17.89
C ASP A 594 -11.94 -13.88 17.96
N THR A 595 -12.27 -12.90 17.12
CA THR A 595 -11.65 -11.57 17.16
C THR A 595 -12.30 -10.69 18.22
N LEU A 596 -11.48 -9.91 18.94
CA LEU A 596 -11.94 -8.90 19.89
C LEU A 596 -12.21 -7.56 19.22
N GLN A 597 -12.01 -7.46 17.90
CA GLN A 597 -12.30 -6.25 17.15
C GLN A 597 -13.82 -5.98 17.18
N PRO A 598 -14.27 -4.82 17.68
CA PRO A 598 -15.70 -4.55 17.86
C PRO A 598 -16.50 -4.59 16.56
N ASP A 599 -15.86 -4.16 15.47
CA ASP A 599 -16.47 -4.06 14.14
C ASP A 599 -16.80 -5.44 13.52
N SER A 600 -16.29 -6.52 14.10
CA SER A 600 -16.64 -7.90 13.73
C SER A 600 -18.12 -8.23 13.95
N ARG A 601 -18.81 -7.46 14.79
CA ARG A 601 -20.25 -7.59 15.07
C ARG A 601 -21.16 -7.08 13.94
N ILE A 602 -20.60 -6.65 12.80
CA ILE A 602 -21.38 -6.13 11.66
C ILE A 602 -22.55 -7.04 11.26
N ASP A 603 -22.37 -8.36 11.27
CA ASP A 603 -23.42 -9.31 10.87
C ASP A 603 -24.61 -9.33 11.84
N GLU A 604 -24.38 -9.08 13.13
CA GLU A 604 -25.43 -8.91 14.14
C GLU A 604 -26.31 -7.70 13.79
N TYR A 605 -25.68 -6.55 13.51
CA TYR A 605 -26.37 -5.31 13.15
C TYR A 605 -27.10 -5.42 11.80
N LEU A 606 -26.53 -6.12 10.82
CA LEU A 606 -27.21 -6.43 9.56
C LEU A 606 -28.44 -7.33 9.78
N GLY A 607 -28.36 -8.26 10.74
CA GLY A 607 -29.49 -9.07 11.18
C GLY A 607 -30.64 -8.23 11.74
N ILE A 608 -30.33 -7.24 12.58
CA ILE A 608 -31.31 -6.27 13.11
C ILE A 608 -31.99 -5.52 11.97
N LEU A 609 -31.22 -4.95 11.03
CA LEU A 609 -31.77 -4.21 9.88
C LEU A 609 -32.69 -5.07 9.01
N LYS A 610 -32.35 -6.35 8.84
CA LYS A 610 -33.12 -7.30 8.03
C LYS A 610 -34.44 -7.68 8.70
N ASN A 611 -34.40 -7.97 10.00
CA ASN A 611 -35.48 -8.70 10.68
C ASN A 611 -36.44 -7.78 11.46
N GLU A 612 -35.98 -6.63 11.95
CA GLU A 612 -36.80 -5.78 12.82
C GLU A 612 -37.72 -4.83 12.06
N THR A 613 -38.89 -4.54 12.62
CA THR A 613 -39.88 -3.63 12.03
C THR A 613 -39.54 -2.16 12.23
N ALA A 614 -38.94 -1.81 13.37
CA ALA A 614 -38.47 -0.46 13.70
C ALA A 614 -37.02 -0.53 14.26
N PRO A 615 -36.01 -0.75 13.38
CA PRO A 615 -34.65 -1.03 13.82
C PRO A 615 -34.04 0.11 14.64
N ALA A 616 -33.54 -0.22 15.83
CA ALA A 616 -32.76 0.68 16.69
C ALA A 616 -31.45 0.02 17.08
N ILE A 617 -30.31 0.62 16.73
CA ILE A 617 -28.98 0.02 16.87
C ILE A 617 -28.11 0.86 17.79
N ASP A 618 -27.67 0.30 18.91
CA ASP A 618 -26.65 0.91 19.78
C ASP A 618 -25.24 0.56 19.25
N LEU A 619 -24.52 1.60 18.82
CA LEU A 619 -23.16 1.50 18.29
C LEU A 619 -22.08 1.96 19.29
N ARG A 620 -22.37 2.07 20.59
CA ARG A 620 -21.39 2.47 21.62
C ARG A 620 -20.07 1.72 21.57
N ASN A 621 -20.14 0.45 21.18
CA ASN A 621 -18.99 -0.45 21.13
C ASN A 621 -18.36 -0.57 19.73
N ALA A 622 -19.12 -0.36 18.65
CA ALA A 622 -18.66 -0.47 17.26
C ALA A 622 -19.04 0.78 16.43
N PRO A 623 -18.66 1.98 16.87
CA PRO A 623 -19.16 3.23 16.31
C PRO A 623 -18.63 3.56 14.93
N ASP A 624 -17.44 3.05 14.59
CA ASP A 624 -16.85 3.23 13.28
C ASP A 624 -17.66 2.52 12.17
N LEU A 625 -18.63 1.67 12.53
CA LEU A 625 -19.60 1.05 11.60
C LEU A 625 -20.75 1.98 11.17
N LEU A 626 -20.97 3.12 11.84
CA LEU A 626 -22.09 4.02 11.53
C LEU A 626 -22.19 4.36 10.03
N PRO A 627 -21.10 4.74 9.32
CA PRO A 627 -21.20 5.13 7.92
C PRO A 627 -21.72 4.00 7.03
N VAL A 628 -21.17 2.78 7.13
CA VAL A 628 -21.55 1.66 6.26
C VAL A 628 -22.93 1.10 6.62
N LEU A 629 -23.29 1.07 7.91
CA LEU A 629 -24.62 0.68 8.36
C LEU A 629 -25.69 1.68 7.94
N SER A 630 -25.35 2.97 7.84
CA SER A 630 -26.29 3.98 7.33
C SER A 630 -26.66 3.71 5.87
N ILE A 631 -25.72 3.22 5.05
CA ILE A 631 -26.02 2.80 3.68
C ILE A 631 -26.82 1.50 3.65
N ALA A 632 -26.48 0.53 4.49
CA ALA A 632 -27.27 -0.69 4.65
C ALA A 632 -28.72 -0.40 5.06
N ALA A 633 -28.94 0.59 5.93
CA ALA A 633 -30.27 1.01 6.38
C ALA A 633 -31.16 1.51 5.22
N LEU A 634 -30.60 2.16 4.20
CA LEU A 634 -31.34 2.63 3.03
C LEU A 634 -32.02 1.48 2.27
N ARG A 635 -31.42 0.28 2.27
CA ARG A 635 -31.99 -0.93 1.64
C ARG A 635 -33.30 -1.36 2.30
N THR A 636 -33.51 -1.01 3.56
CA THR A 636 -34.69 -1.45 4.33
C THR A 636 -35.95 -0.68 3.97
N GLY A 637 -35.82 0.56 3.48
CA GLY A 637 -36.94 1.50 3.30
C GLY A 637 -37.62 1.96 4.61
N LYS A 638 -37.09 1.58 5.77
CA LYS A 638 -37.64 1.88 7.11
C LYS A 638 -36.92 3.07 7.73
N THR A 639 -37.52 3.63 8.78
CA THR A 639 -36.81 4.54 9.68
C THR A 639 -35.89 3.71 10.58
N VAL A 640 -34.60 4.05 10.58
CA VAL A 640 -33.57 3.39 11.39
C VAL A 640 -32.88 4.42 12.28
N ARG A 641 -32.71 4.08 13.55
CA ARG A 641 -32.07 4.94 14.55
C ARG A 641 -30.80 4.31 15.08
N PHE A 642 -29.70 5.06 15.04
CA PHE A 642 -28.41 4.67 15.60
C PHE A 642 -28.12 5.51 16.85
N THR A 643 -27.70 4.87 17.95
CA THR A 643 -27.34 5.53 19.23
C THR A 643 -25.92 5.15 19.65
N GLY A 644 -25.40 5.76 20.72
CA GLY A 644 -24.05 5.43 21.23
C GLY A 644 -22.88 5.99 20.41
N ILE A 645 -23.16 6.93 19.49
CA ILE A 645 -22.21 7.43 18.50
C ILE A 645 -21.51 8.75 18.87
N GLY A 646 -21.80 9.35 20.03
CA GLY A 646 -21.40 10.73 20.35
C GLY A 646 -19.92 11.08 20.13
N HIS A 647 -19.01 10.15 20.45
CA HIS A 647 -17.56 10.34 20.28
C HIS A 647 -17.11 10.45 18.81
N LEU A 648 -17.94 10.08 17.83
CA LEU A 648 -17.65 10.27 16.41
C LEU A 648 -17.58 11.75 16.01
N ARG A 649 -18.08 12.67 16.85
CA ARG A 649 -17.98 14.12 16.65
C ARG A 649 -16.54 14.64 16.80
N HIS A 650 -15.69 13.92 17.53
CA HIS A 650 -14.32 14.33 17.87
C HIS A 650 -13.24 13.46 17.21
N LYS A 651 -13.60 12.74 16.12
CA LYS A 651 -12.69 11.89 15.35
C LYS A 651 -11.90 12.73 14.33
N GLU A 652 -11.65 12.18 13.15
CA GLU A 652 -10.89 12.85 12.09
C GLU A 652 -11.61 14.07 11.53
N SER A 653 -12.94 13.96 11.51
CA SER A 653 -13.91 15.01 11.26
C SER A 653 -15.03 14.88 12.30
N ASN A 654 -15.97 15.83 12.32
CA ASN A 654 -17.27 15.57 12.93
C ASN A 654 -18.01 14.59 12.02
N ARG A 655 -17.78 13.28 12.22
CA ARG A 655 -18.21 12.25 11.27
C ARG A 655 -19.73 12.10 11.22
N ILE A 656 -20.43 12.44 12.28
CA ILE A 656 -21.90 12.40 12.33
C ILE A 656 -22.48 13.49 11.41
N GLU A 657 -22.08 14.75 11.62
CA GLU A 657 -22.52 15.85 10.77
C GLU A 657 -21.97 15.74 9.35
N GLY A 658 -20.73 15.26 9.21
CA GLY A 658 -20.12 14.95 7.94
C GLY A 658 -20.97 13.98 7.14
N LEU A 659 -21.31 12.82 7.72
CA LEU A 659 -22.18 11.83 7.08
C LEU A 659 -23.55 12.39 6.74
N GLN A 660 -24.18 13.16 7.63
CA GLN A 660 -25.45 13.83 7.33
C GLN A 660 -25.32 14.70 6.07
N GLN A 661 -24.33 15.60 6.07
CA GLN A 661 -24.13 16.58 5.01
C GLN A 661 -23.80 15.88 3.68
N SER A 662 -22.98 14.82 3.71
CA SER A 662 -22.63 14.03 2.52
C SER A 662 -23.84 13.28 1.93
N LEU A 663 -24.70 12.69 2.77
CA LEU A 663 -25.94 12.05 2.33
C LEU A 663 -26.94 13.08 1.77
N GLN A 664 -27.12 14.21 2.45
CA GLN A 664 -28.02 15.28 2.02
C GLN A 664 -27.55 15.94 0.71
N ALA A 665 -26.23 16.08 0.52
CA ALA A 665 -25.65 16.58 -0.73
C ALA A 665 -26.04 15.72 -1.94
N VAL A 666 -26.27 14.41 -1.72
CA VAL A 666 -26.74 13.49 -2.76
C VAL A 666 -28.25 13.25 -2.79
N GLY A 667 -29.00 14.01 -1.99
CA GLY A 667 -30.46 13.96 -1.92
C GLY A 667 -31.02 12.86 -1.02
N ILE A 668 -30.19 12.25 -0.17
CA ILE A 668 -30.61 11.25 0.83
C ILE A 668 -30.93 11.97 2.14
N ARG A 669 -32.10 11.71 2.72
CA ARG A 669 -32.49 12.27 4.02
C ARG A 669 -31.76 11.53 5.14
N ALA A 670 -31.15 12.30 6.03
CA ALA A 670 -30.50 11.85 7.25
C ALA A 670 -30.55 12.98 8.28
N GLU A 671 -30.61 12.63 9.56
CA GLU A 671 -30.73 13.57 10.68
C GLU A 671 -29.72 13.23 11.78
N ALA A 672 -28.79 14.15 12.05
CA ALA A 672 -27.85 14.09 13.16
C ALA A 672 -28.49 14.77 14.37
N GLU A 673 -28.76 13.99 15.41
CA GLU A 673 -29.25 14.48 16.69
C GLU A 673 -28.10 14.52 17.71
N GLU A 674 -28.35 15.04 18.90
CA GLU A 674 -27.33 15.16 19.96
C GLU A 674 -26.72 13.80 20.33
N HIS A 675 -27.56 12.77 20.48
CA HIS A 675 -27.17 11.42 20.90
C HIS A 675 -27.53 10.31 19.91
N ALA A 676 -28.04 10.67 18.73
CA ALA A 676 -28.49 9.71 17.74
C ALA A 676 -28.21 10.17 16.31
N PHE A 677 -28.27 9.22 15.38
CA PHE A 677 -28.31 9.48 13.95
C PHE A 677 -29.47 8.69 13.35
N VAL A 678 -30.30 9.35 12.54
CA VAL A 678 -31.52 8.78 12.00
C VAL A 678 -31.44 8.76 10.48
N ILE A 679 -31.77 7.60 9.91
CA ILE A 679 -32.11 7.45 8.49
C ILE A 679 -33.63 7.30 8.42
N PRO A 680 -34.38 8.34 8.02
CA PRO A 680 -35.83 8.26 7.90
C PRO A 680 -36.25 7.31 6.79
N ALA A 681 -37.44 6.69 6.94
CA ALA A 681 -38.08 5.94 5.87
C ALA A 681 -38.19 6.79 4.60
N GLN A 682 -37.63 6.31 3.50
CA GLN A 682 -37.56 7.02 2.24
C GLN A 682 -37.53 6.07 1.05
N SER A 683 -38.19 6.48 -0.04
CA SER A 683 -38.11 5.76 -1.31
C SER A 683 -36.77 6.08 -1.99
N PRO A 684 -36.15 5.13 -2.70
CA PRO A 684 -34.94 5.39 -3.47
C PRO A 684 -35.23 6.43 -4.57
N GLY A 685 -34.68 7.63 -4.42
CA GLY A 685 -34.68 8.66 -5.46
C GLY A 685 -33.47 8.52 -6.41
N LYS A 686 -33.39 9.39 -7.42
CA LYS A 686 -32.12 9.57 -8.15
C LYS A 686 -31.17 10.40 -7.28
N LEU A 687 -29.92 9.95 -7.18
CA LEU A 687 -28.86 10.75 -6.55
C LEU A 687 -28.66 12.07 -7.32
N ARG A 688 -28.27 13.11 -6.59
CA ARG A 688 -27.93 14.44 -7.13
C ARG A 688 -26.49 14.78 -6.77
N GLY A 689 -25.78 15.56 -7.57
CA GLY A 689 -24.44 16.03 -7.21
C GLY A 689 -23.43 14.92 -6.87
N ALA A 690 -22.47 15.24 -6.00
CA ALA A 690 -21.40 14.37 -5.55
C ALA A 690 -21.47 14.14 -4.05
N PHE A 691 -21.07 12.95 -3.60
CA PHE A 691 -20.91 12.62 -2.20
C PHE A 691 -19.56 13.16 -1.72
N ASP A 692 -19.60 14.24 -0.94
CA ASP A 692 -18.40 14.82 -0.35
C ASP A 692 -17.88 13.90 0.78
N THR A 693 -16.71 13.29 0.59
CA THR A 693 -16.14 12.36 1.57
C THR A 693 -15.42 13.05 2.71
N ARG A 694 -15.18 14.36 2.61
CA ARG A 694 -14.49 15.18 3.64
C ARG A 694 -13.12 14.65 4.04
N SER A 695 -12.47 13.97 3.11
CA SER A 695 -11.21 13.27 3.32
C SER A 695 -11.24 12.23 4.47
N ASP A 696 -12.43 11.68 4.79
CA ASP A 696 -12.59 10.62 5.78
C ASP A 696 -12.72 9.26 5.09
N HIS A 697 -11.79 8.34 5.34
CA HIS A 697 -11.77 7.03 4.71
C HIS A 697 -13.06 6.23 4.90
N ARG A 698 -13.75 6.37 6.04
CA ARG A 698 -14.99 5.63 6.32
C ARG A 698 -16.13 6.18 5.47
N LEU A 699 -16.14 7.50 5.23
CA LEU A 699 -17.12 8.14 4.35
C LEU A 699 -16.86 7.80 2.88
N VAL A 700 -15.60 7.67 2.45
CA VAL A 700 -15.29 7.15 1.11
C VAL A 700 -15.89 5.75 0.92
N MET A 701 -15.58 4.81 1.81
CA MET A 701 -16.07 3.43 1.71
C MET A 701 -17.60 3.34 1.77
N ALA A 702 -18.24 4.14 2.63
CA ALA A 702 -19.71 4.24 2.68
C ALA A 702 -20.28 4.85 1.38
N GLY A 703 -19.73 5.96 0.91
CA GLY A 703 -20.16 6.62 -0.33
C GLY A 703 -20.07 5.66 -1.52
N ALA A 704 -19.00 4.86 -1.60
CA ALA A 704 -18.81 3.86 -2.64
C ALA A 704 -19.97 2.83 -2.67
N LEU A 705 -20.47 2.38 -1.51
CA LEU A 705 -21.60 1.44 -1.41
C LEU A 705 -22.90 2.00 -2.00
N LEU A 706 -23.07 3.33 -2.09
CA LEU A 706 -24.23 3.93 -2.76
C LEU A 706 -24.32 3.54 -4.24
N ALA A 707 -23.18 3.26 -4.90
CA ALA A 707 -23.18 2.79 -6.29
C ALA A 707 -23.99 1.49 -6.46
N LEU A 708 -24.05 0.62 -5.44
CA LEU A 708 -24.82 -0.62 -5.50
C LEU A 708 -26.33 -0.39 -5.40
N LEU A 709 -26.75 0.68 -4.73
CA LEU A 709 -28.17 1.04 -4.56
C LEU A 709 -28.70 1.90 -5.70
N PHE A 710 -27.84 2.77 -6.26
CA PHE A 710 -28.23 3.82 -7.21
C PHE A 710 -27.54 3.73 -8.58
N GLY A 711 -26.73 2.70 -8.80
CA GLY A 711 -26.02 2.41 -10.06
C GLY A 711 -24.69 3.15 -10.24
N GLN A 712 -24.61 4.40 -9.75
CA GLN A 712 -23.38 5.20 -9.79
C GLN A 712 -23.36 6.27 -8.69
N ILE A 713 -22.16 6.72 -8.33
CA ILE A 713 -21.96 7.85 -7.41
C ILE A 713 -20.65 8.57 -7.74
N GLU A 714 -20.63 9.89 -7.65
CA GLU A 714 -19.40 10.70 -7.71
C GLU A 714 -18.89 10.94 -6.29
N LEU A 715 -17.60 10.67 -6.04
CA LEU A 715 -16.94 10.84 -4.74
C LEU A 715 -15.80 11.87 -4.83
N THR A 716 -15.68 12.72 -3.81
CA THR A 716 -14.48 13.55 -3.60
C THR A 716 -13.40 12.76 -2.82
N ALA A 717 -12.13 13.18 -2.92
CA ALA A 717 -11.00 12.65 -2.14
C ALA A 717 -10.99 11.11 -1.97
N PRO A 718 -11.14 10.33 -3.06
CA PRO A 718 -11.32 8.87 -2.98
C PRO A 718 -10.12 8.16 -2.33
N TRP A 719 -8.94 8.75 -2.39
CA TRP A 719 -7.70 8.17 -1.91
C TRP A 719 -7.51 8.24 -0.40
N SER A 720 -8.41 8.91 0.33
CA SER A 720 -8.39 8.96 1.80
C SER A 720 -8.41 7.57 2.43
N VAL A 721 -8.92 6.55 1.71
CA VAL A 721 -8.89 5.13 2.11
C VAL A 721 -7.50 4.61 2.49
N GLN A 722 -6.41 5.19 1.98
CA GLN A 722 -5.04 4.82 2.34
C GLN A 722 -4.73 4.85 3.84
N LYS A 723 -5.49 5.62 4.59
CA LYS A 723 -5.33 5.71 6.03
C LYS A 723 -5.63 4.41 6.78
N SER A 724 -6.49 3.55 6.22
CA SER A 724 -6.89 2.30 6.89
C SER A 724 -7.07 1.10 5.97
N TYR A 725 -7.38 1.31 4.69
CA TYR A 725 -7.58 0.24 3.71
C TYR A 725 -7.00 0.65 2.34
N PRO A 726 -5.65 0.71 2.20
CA PRO A 726 -5.00 1.17 0.96
C PRO A 726 -5.40 0.41 -0.30
N SER A 727 -5.67 -0.89 -0.21
CA SER A 727 -6.08 -1.72 -1.34
C SER A 727 -7.58 -1.63 -1.67
N PHE A 728 -8.37 -0.83 -0.95
CA PHE A 728 -9.84 -0.80 -1.11
C PHE A 728 -10.29 -0.66 -2.56
N TRP A 729 -9.70 0.27 -3.32
CA TRP A 729 -10.08 0.48 -4.72
C TRP A 729 -9.59 -0.63 -5.65
N ASP A 730 -8.45 -1.27 -5.34
CA ASP A 730 -7.99 -2.44 -6.08
C ASP A 730 -8.95 -3.62 -5.86
N ASP A 731 -9.38 -3.82 -4.62
CA ASP A 731 -10.33 -4.85 -4.23
C ASP A 731 -11.74 -4.58 -4.82
N ALA A 732 -12.19 -3.32 -4.80
CA ALA A 732 -13.43 -2.90 -5.47
C ALA A 732 -13.37 -3.15 -6.98
N ARG A 733 -12.27 -2.78 -7.64
CA ARG A 733 -12.08 -3.03 -9.07
C ARG A 733 -12.07 -4.52 -9.39
N ARG A 734 -11.38 -5.34 -8.60
CA ARG A 734 -11.41 -6.82 -8.71
C ARG A 734 -12.83 -7.35 -8.58
N ALA A 735 -13.62 -6.78 -7.66
CA ALA A 735 -15.02 -7.11 -7.46
C ALA A 735 -15.98 -6.58 -8.55
N GLY A 736 -15.47 -5.89 -9.59
CA GLY A 736 -16.27 -5.45 -10.74
C GLY A 736 -16.67 -3.98 -10.73
N TRP A 737 -16.09 -3.20 -9.83
CA TRP A 737 -16.32 -1.76 -9.75
C TRP A 737 -15.37 -1.03 -10.71
N THR A 738 -15.75 0.16 -11.16
CA THR A 738 -14.94 1.01 -12.04
C THR A 738 -14.89 2.43 -11.49
N LEU A 739 -13.75 3.09 -11.66
CA LEU A 739 -13.54 4.48 -11.25
C LEU A 739 -13.24 5.32 -12.50
N GLU A 740 -14.24 6.04 -12.98
CA GLU A 740 -14.09 7.00 -14.08
C GLU A 740 -13.72 8.37 -13.50
N VAL A 741 -12.71 9.02 -14.08
CA VAL A 741 -12.26 10.38 -13.71
C VAL A 741 -12.78 11.45 -14.65
#